data_AF-A0A946S1A9-F1
#
_entry.id   AF-A0A946S1A9-F1
#
_cell.length_a   1.000
_cell.length_b   1.000
_cell.length_c   1.000
_cell.angle_alpha   90.00
_cell.angle_beta   90.00
_cell.angle_gamma   90.00
#
_symmetry.space_group_name_H-M   'P 1'
#
loop_
_entity.id
_entity.type
_entity.pdbx_description
1 polymer ?
#
loop_
_entity_poly.entity_id
_entity_poly.type
_entity_poly.pdbx_seq_one_letter_code
_entity_poly.pdbx_strand_id
1 'polypeptide(L)'
;MVNKIISTKKECAAPGMSVLFSILTIGLSAFFIILGGCDTFNGHIEGEVAENIAPTVRFSNVPANQDSFAFAPVIYWKGSDPDGFVEFYEYADIIDSAALSQPENFIELIPEDAWVRTINTSDTVYLLTESGEITEHVFYLKCTDDRDQESPVVSHTFYRSNNPPNVPDIKWHTSSDEDYANDVVLSDTLYVLKNITDTWAGLGFNWRSSDPDDKDLYSIPLEYRYFVEKVPHDTVWEWTSRQWSSGQDLNITGLETGHYKLTVWARDDGFEISERPASLTFDVYKPSFEESILLLNCTKVKENFNPALVGLGDVLPGHAIGESYQTLLEEVSFRYPDAVYKHFPTEVDTPLFKSLLGRFRLVILVSENKSGSYAQSFATELGDYARIGGNIWAIGNYVPRNLITDATLGLAQSTFGSSVSVPADEAEFVRATSGVYDVPDLDIDTEKIGETYSKFFFDRDGNPGRYGVYPLMPGVDIIMAGSGAETVYYFKSYTDTASGDVMNDSADVVVNIGTIYYPPTPLDCLVKLYRERVSNITRVENITREEIGEVVSVTNNVGIYNETVVRVSYESGEPWAMGDSIEVDYTFLPYSDFHFRPCAIRYERLSELDDGGFEVRYRVAVFTFPLYYLDNSAESGKKVSEMFASMLDWFFLPFAH
;
A
#
# COMPACT_ATOMS: atom_id res chain seq x y z
N MET A 1 -10.23 -49.33 2.93
CA MET A 1 -11.16 -50.18 3.69
C MET A 1 -12.34 -50.51 2.81
N VAL A 2 -12.54 -51.81 2.58
CA VAL A 2 -13.67 -52.44 1.90
C VAL A 2 -14.86 -52.48 2.86
N ASN A 3 -16.09 -52.19 2.43
CA ASN A 3 -17.21 -53.12 2.62
C ASN A 3 -18.52 -52.76 1.92
N LYS A 4 -19.12 -53.84 1.43
CA LYS A 4 -20.38 -54.05 0.69
C LYS A 4 -21.47 -54.53 1.69
N ILE A 5 -22.72 -54.15 1.39
CA ILE A 5 -23.99 -54.92 1.53
C ILE A 5 -24.53 -55.27 2.94
N ILE A 6 -25.84 -55.06 3.12
CA ILE A 6 -26.93 -55.99 3.59
C ILE A 6 -28.11 -55.09 4.02
N SER A 7 -29.19 -54.93 3.22
CA SER A 7 -30.40 -55.78 3.12
C SER A 7 -31.09 -56.13 4.45
N THR A 8 -32.31 -55.63 4.66
CA THR A 8 -33.32 -56.35 5.46
C THR A 8 -34.70 -56.27 4.84
N LYS A 9 -35.19 -57.46 4.46
CA LYS A 9 -36.59 -57.80 4.18
C LYS A 9 -37.45 -57.66 5.44
N LYS A 10 -38.74 -57.38 5.25
CA LYS A 10 -39.81 -57.92 6.11
C LYS A 10 -40.93 -58.50 5.25
N GLU A 11 -41.13 -59.80 5.42
CA GLU A 11 -42.21 -60.61 4.85
C GLU A 11 -43.46 -60.52 5.73
N CYS A 12 -44.66 -60.58 5.13
CA CYS A 12 -45.75 -61.41 5.66
C CYS A 12 -46.90 -61.60 4.66
N ALA A 13 -47.17 -62.89 4.40
CA ALA A 13 -48.47 -63.54 4.24
C ALA A 13 -49.41 -63.18 3.08
N ALA A 14 -49.48 -64.10 2.11
CA ALA A 14 -50.70 -64.39 1.35
C ALA A 14 -51.72 -65.12 2.24
N PRO A 15 -53.03 -64.91 2.07
CA PRO A 15 -53.78 -65.85 1.23
C PRO A 15 -54.95 -65.19 0.47
N GLY A 16 -55.47 -65.83 -0.59
CA GLY A 16 -56.77 -65.43 -1.12
C GLY A 16 -56.97 -65.68 -2.61
N MET A 17 -56.87 -66.95 -2.99
CA MET A 17 -57.19 -67.48 -4.30
C MET A 17 -58.69 -67.30 -4.60
N SER A 18 -59.10 -66.15 -5.14
CA SER A 18 -60.48 -65.95 -5.65
C SER A 18 -60.63 -64.83 -6.72
N VAL A 19 -59.55 -64.30 -7.30
CA VAL A 19 -59.63 -63.23 -8.32
C VAL A 19 -58.95 -63.63 -9.65
N LEU A 20 -58.24 -64.77 -9.68
CA LEU A 20 -57.49 -65.25 -10.84
C LEU A 20 -58.35 -65.80 -12.00
N PHE A 21 -59.67 -65.98 -11.80
CA PHE A 21 -60.59 -66.38 -12.87
C PHE A 21 -61.33 -65.22 -13.53
N SER A 22 -61.19 -63.98 -13.02
CA SER A 22 -61.78 -62.77 -13.62
C SER A 22 -60.75 -61.90 -14.36
N ILE A 23 -59.45 -62.04 -14.05
CA ILE A 23 -58.37 -61.31 -14.73
C ILE A 23 -57.94 -62.02 -16.03
N LEU A 24 -58.08 -63.34 -16.12
CA LEU A 24 -57.75 -64.07 -17.35
C LEU A 24 -58.76 -63.81 -18.48
N THR A 25 -60.01 -63.50 -18.15
CA THR A 25 -61.06 -63.17 -19.12
C THR A 25 -60.97 -61.73 -19.61
N ILE A 26 -60.54 -60.77 -18.77
CA ILE A 26 -60.29 -59.39 -19.21
C ILE A 26 -58.96 -59.29 -19.99
N GLY A 27 -57.95 -60.08 -19.62
CA GLY A 27 -56.67 -60.15 -20.34
C GLY A 27 -56.79 -60.74 -21.75
N LEU A 28 -57.64 -61.76 -21.96
CA LEU A 28 -57.85 -62.31 -23.31
C LEU A 28 -58.72 -61.40 -24.19
N SER A 29 -59.67 -60.66 -23.62
CA SER A 29 -60.46 -59.66 -24.36
C SER A 29 -59.64 -58.43 -24.75
N ALA A 30 -58.74 -57.96 -23.89
CA ALA A 30 -57.84 -56.86 -24.20
C ALA A 30 -56.79 -57.24 -25.27
N PHE A 31 -56.32 -58.50 -25.28
CA PHE A 31 -55.39 -58.97 -26.30
C PHE A 31 -56.02 -59.10 -27.69
N PHE A 32 -57.31 -59.48 -27.78
CA PHE A 32 -58.04 -59.47 -29.06
C PHE A 32 -58.48 -58.06 -29.53
N ILE A 33 -58.63 -57.09 -28.62
CA ILE A 33 -58.83 -55.68 -29.02
C ILE A 33 -57.52 -55.05 -29.52
N ILE A 34 -56.35 -55.44 -28.97
CA ILE A 34 -55.05 -54.92 -29.41
C ILE A 34 -54.59 -55.57 -30.73
N LEU A 35 -54.92 -56.84 -30.99
CA LEU A 35 -54.58 -57.50 -32.27
C LEU A 35 -55.66 -57.37 -33.36
N GLY A 36 -56.89 -57.02 -33.02
CA GLY A 36 -57.96 -56.73 -33.98
C GLY A 36 -58.19 -55.23 -34.26
N GLY A 37 -57.60 -54.35 -33.44
CA GLY A 37 -57.69 -52.88 -33.60
C GLY A 37 -56.59 -52.28 -34.50
N CYS A 38 -55.63 -53.08 -34.98
CA CYS A 38 -54.51 -52.60 -35.79
C CYS A 38 -54.73 -52.66 -37.32
N ASP A 39 -55.91 -53.12 -37.79
CA ASP A 39 -56.28 -53.09 -39.22
C ASP A 39 -57.39 -52.06 -39.53
N THR A 40 -57.76 -51.20 -38.57
CA THR A 40 -58.70 -50.07 -38.79
C THR A 40 -58.09 -48.69 -38.56
N PHE A 41 -56.76 -48.59 -38.42
CA PHE A 41 -55.99 -47.38 -38.76
C PHE A 41 -55.30 -47.49 -40.14
N ASN A 42 -55.74 -48.44 -40.96
CA ASN A 42 -55.76 -48.32 -42.43
C ASN A 42 -57.09 -47.73 -42.90
N GLY A 43 -57.77 -46.96 -42.05
CA GLY A 43 -58.42 -45.77 -42.58
C GLY A 43 -57.31 -44.97 -43.21
N HIS A 44 -57.19 -45.03 -44.54
CA HIS A 44 -56.71 -43.86 -45.24
C HIS A 44 -57.42 -42.69 -44.56
N ILE A 45 -56.65 -41.78 -43.94
CA ILE A 45 -57.10 -40.40 -43.93
C ILE A 45 -57.09 -40.06 -45.42
N GLU A 46 -58.16 -40.46 -46.11
CA GLU A 46 -58.65 -39.86 -47.34
C GLU A 46 -59.21 -38.49 -46.93
N GLY A 47 -58.33 -37.67 -46.37
CA GLY A 47 -58.26 -36.28 -46.75
C GLY A 47 -57.19 -36.24 -47.83
N GLU A 48 -57.37 -35.41 -48.84
CA GLU A 48 -56.24 -35.01 -49.67
C GLU A 48 -55.06 -34.71 -48.73
N VAL A 49 -53.87 -35.27 -49.00
CA VAL A 49 -52.65 -34.74 -48.37
C VAL A 49 -52.70 -33.27 -48.70
N ALA A 50 -53.01 -32.44 -47.71
CA ALA A 50 -53.08 -31.01 -47.94
C ALA A 50 -51.74 -30.65 -48.56
N GLU A 51 -51.78 -30.04 -49.75
CA GLU A 51 -50.54 -29.60 -50.40
C GLU A 51 -49.77 -28.78 -49.37
N ASN A 52 -48.49 -29.11 -49.19
CA ASN A 52 -47.63 -28.43 -48.23
C ASN A 52 -47.70 -26.92 -48.49
N ILE A 53 -47.98 -26.14 -47.45
CA ILE A 53 -48.14 -24.70 -47.60
C ILE A 53 -46.81 -24.07 -47.25
N ALA A 54 -46.22 -23.35 -48.21
CA ALA A 54 -44.94 -22.70 -48.00
C ALA A 54 -44.93 -21.88 -46.69
N PRO A 55 -43.86 -21.98 -45.88
CA PRO A 55 -43.78 -21.22 -44.65
C PRO A 55 -43.66 -19.72 -44.95
N THR A 56 -43.82 -18.90 -43.92
CA THR A 56 -43.67 -17.45 -44.01
C THR A 56 -42.64 -16.98 -43.01
N VAL A 57 -41.80 -16.02 -43.41
CA VAL A 57 -40.81 -15.40 -42.54
C VAL A 57 -41.01 -13.88 -42.52
N ARG A 58 -40.71 -13.26 -41.38
CA ARG A 58 -40.69 -11.81 -41.24
C ARG A 58 -39.66 -11.36 -40.22
N PHE A 59 -39.16 -10.15 -40.40
CA PHE A 59 -38.42 -9.43 -39.38
C PHE A 59 -39.32 -9.14 -38.17
N SER A 60 -38.76 -9.21 -36.97
CA SER A 60 -39.48 -9.02 -35.71
C SER A 60 -38.62 -8.21 -34.77
N ASN A 61 -39.05 -7.03 -34.31
CA ASN A 61 -38.21 -6.17 -33.45
C ASN A 61 -36.86 -5.80 -34.10
N VAL A 62 -36.89 -5.58 -35.41
CA VAL A 62 -35.75 -5.10 -36.20
C VAL A 62 -35.93 -3.60 -36.42
N PRO A 63 -34.83 -2.84 -36.47
CA PRO A 63 -34.82 -1.45 -36.91
C PRO A 63 -35.55 -1.27 -38.25
N ALA A 64 -36.07 -0.07 -38.49
CA ALA A 64 -36.82 0.20 -39.69
C ALA A 64 -35.96 -0.06 -40.93
N ASN A 65 -36.60 -0.44 -42.03
CA ASN A 65 -35.92 -0.52 -43.32
C ASN A 65 -35.26 0.85 -43.61
N GLN A 66 -34.00 0.84 -44.05
CA GLN A 66 -33.16 2.04 -44.26
C GLN A 66 -32.58 2.67 -43.00
N ASP A 67 -32.64 2.00 -41.83
CA ASP A 67 -31.94 2.46 -40.64
C ASP A 67 -30.42 2.33 -40.78
N SER A 68 -29.69 3.19 -40.09
CA SER A 68 -28.23 3.20 -40.02
C SER A 68 -27.71 2.72 -38.67
N PHE A 69 -26.64 1.92 -38.72
CA PHE A 69 -25.96 1.36 -37.57
C PHE A 69 -24.53 1.85 -37.48
N ALA A 70 -24.13 2.16 -36.25
CA ALA A 70 -22.74 2.44 -35.88
C ALA A 70 -22.02 1.17 -35.35
N PHE A 71 -22.72 0.04 -35.24
CA PHE A 71 -22.22 -1.20 -34.64
C PHE A 71 -22.93 -2.40 -35.29
N ALA A 72 -22.43 -3.61 -35.10
CA ALA A 72 -23.03 -4.85 -35.58
C ALA A 72 -24.39 -5.11 -34.89
N PRO A 73 -25.55 -4.94 -35.57
CA PRO A 73 -26.85 -5.11 -34.94
C PRO A 73 -27.18 -6.58 -34.67
N VAL A 74 -27.96 -6.82 -33.61
CA VAL A 74 -28.67 -8.09 -33.45
C VAL A 74 -29.99 -8.00 -34.22
N ILE A 75 -30.11 -8.77 -35.29
CA ILE A 75 -31.32 -8.82 -36.12
C ILE A 75 -32.17 -9.99 -35.66
N TYR A 76 -33.47 -9.74 -35.51
CA TYR A 76 -34.44 -10.71 -35.00
C TYR A 76 -35.48 -11.04 -36.08
N TRP A 77 -35.86 -12.31 -36.18
CA TRP A 77 -36.85 -12.76 -37.15
C TRP A 77 -37.77 -13.83 -36.57
N LYS A 78 -38.87 -14.08 -37.27
CA LYS A 78 -39.80 -15.12 -36.90
C LYS A 78 -40.39 -15.78 -38.14
N GLY A 79 -40.28 -17.10 -38.18
CA GLY A 79 -40.97 -17.95 -39.13
C GLY A 79 -42.31 -18.45 -38.57
N SER A 80 -43.24 -18.76 -39.46
CA SER A 80 -44.48 -19.45 -39.18
C SER A 80 -44.85 -20.34 -40.36
N ASP A 81 -45.11 -21.60 -40.07
CA ASP A 81 -45.63 -22.57 -41.02
C ASP A 81 -47.10 -22.88 -40.67
N PRO A 82 -48.05 -22.72 -41.59
CA PRO A 82 -49.46 -23.01 -41.36
C PRO A 82 -49.79 -24.50 -41.13
N ASP A 83 -49.03 -25.44 -41.71
CA ASP A 83 -49.34 -26.88 -41.65
C ASP A 83 -48.25 -27.76 -41.04
N GLY A 84 -47.15 -27.16 -40.60
CA GLY A 84 -46.05 -27.83 -39.91
C GLY A 84 -45.25 -26.91 -38.98
N PHE A 85 -43.93 -27.00 -39.04
CA PHE A 85 -43.01 -26.12 -38.31
C PHE A 85 -41.81 -25.73 -39.17
N VAL A 86 -41.23 -24.57 -38.86
CA VAL A 86 -39.99 -24.12 -39.50
C VAL A 86 -38.82 -24.94 -38.95
N GLU A 87 -38.11 -25.63 -39.84
CA GLU A 87 -36.95 -26.45 -39.50
C GLU A 87 -35.68 -25.61 -39.30
N PHE A 88 -35.41 -24.66 -40.22
CA PHE A 88 -34.29 -23.72 -40.11
C PHE A 88 -34.54 -22.42 -40.89
N TYR A 89 -33.67 -21.43 -40.63
CA TYR A 89 -33.59 -20.15 -41.30
C TYR A 89 -32.29 -20.04 -42.09
N GLU A 90 -32.31 -19.26 -43.16
CA GLU A 90 -31.13 -18.90 -43.94
C GLU A 90 -31.15 -17.39 -44.19
N TYR A 91 -30.01 -16.74 -43.97
CA TYR A 91 -29.86 -15.32 -44.26
C TYR A 91 -28.60 -15.02 -45.07
N ALA A 92 -28.62 -13.93 -45.84
CA ALA A 92 -27.47 -13.46 -46.63
C ALA A 92 -27.35 -11.94 -46.55
N ASP A 93 -26.12 -11.44 -46.42
CA ASP A 93 -25.79 -10.01 -46.42
C ASP A 93 -25.05 -9.65 -47.71
N ILE A 94 -25.59 -8.73 -48.51
CA ILE A 94 -25.13 -8.45 -49.86
C ILE A 94 -24.92 -6.94 -50.07
N ILE A 95 -23.75 -6.57 -50.60
CA ILE A 95 -23.36 -5.19 -50.97
C ILE A 95 -23.29 -4.95 -52.49
N ASP A 96 -23.70 -5.94 -53.30
CA ASP A 96 -23.65 -5.82 -54.76
C ASP A 96 -24.56 -4.68 -55.25
N SER A 97 -24.02 -3.80 -56.09
CA SER A 97 -24.76 -2.63 -56.61
C SER A 97 -26.09 -2.98 -57.29
N ALA A 98 -26.20 -4.16 -57.92
CA ALA A 98 -27.45 -4.64 -58.50
C ALA A 98 -28.45 -5.03 -57.39
N ALA A 99 -27.99 -5.70 -56.33
CA ALA A 99 -28.80 -6.00 -55.16
C ALA A 99 -29.33 -4.73 -54.47
N LEU A 100 -28.48 -3.70 -54.32
CA LEU A 100 -28.87 -2.42 -53.71
C LEU A 100 -29.93 -1.68 -54.54
N SER A 101 -29.81 -1.71 -55.87
CA SER A 101 -30.75 -1.01 -56.76
C SER A 101 -32.09 -1.73 -56.94
N GLN A 102 -32.10 -3.07 -56.92
CA GLN A 102 -33.28 -3.90 -57.15
C GLN A 102 -33.24 -5.19 -56.31
N PRO A 103 -33.47 -5.11 -54.98
CA PRO A 103 -33.38 -6.25 -54.07
C PRO A 103 -34.18 -7.48 -54.51
N GLU A 104 -35.44 -7.27 -54.90
CA GLU A 104 -36.36 -8.35 -55.28
C GLU A 104 -35.89 -9.13 -56.52
N ASN A 105 -35.22 -8.46 -57.46
CA ASN A 105 -34.74 -9.09 -58.70
C ASN A 105 -33.40 -9.81 -58.51
N PHE A 106 -32.70 -9.55 -57.41
CA PHE A 106 -31.38 -10.10 -57.14
C PHE A 106 -31.44 -11.45 -56.40
N ILE A 107 -32.60 -11.81 -55.82
CA ILE A 107 -32.77 -13.03 -55.00
C ILE A 107 -32.25 -14.28 -55.73
N GLU A 108 -32.56 -14.45 -57.01
CA GLU A 108 -32.13 -15.62 -57.81
C GLU A 108 -30.63 -15.62 -58.16
N LEU A 109 -29.93 -14.50 -57.93
CA LEU A 109 -28.51 -14.32 -58.22
C LEU A 109 -27.63 -14.47 -56.97
N ILE A 110 -28.22 -14.64 -55.78
CA ILE A 110 -27.49 -14.83 -54.52
C ILE A 110 -26.77 -16.20 -54.58
N PRO A 111 -25.43 -16.24 -54.46
CA PRO A 111 -24.69 -17.50 -54.42
C PRO A 111 -25.11 -18.38 -53.24
N GLU A 112 -25.17 -19.70 -53.44
CA GLU A 112 -25.56 -20.66 -52.40
C GLU A 112 -24.63 -20.60 -51.17
N ASP A 113 -23.35 -20.28 -51.35
CA ASP A 113 -22.37 -20.14 -50.27
C ASP A 113 -22.47 -18.81 -49.49
N ALA A 114 -23.27 -17.85 -49.98
CA ALA A 114 -23.56 -16.61 -49.26
C ALA A 114 -24.63 -16.78 -48.17
N TRP A 115 -25.41 -17.88 -48.22
CA TRP A 115 -26.45 -18.15 -47.24
C TRP A 115 -25.87 -18.77 -45.96
N VAL A 116 -26.15 -18.13 -44.83
CA VAL A 116 -25.82 -18.64 -43.49
C VAL A 116 -27.05 -19.32 -42.90
N ARG A 117 -26.93 -20.63 -42.68
CA ARG A 117 -27.99 -21.44 -42.05
C ARG A 117 -27.94 -21.36 -40.54
N THR A 118 -29.10 -21.16 -39.91
CA THR A 118 -29.26 -21.12 -38.45
C THR A 118 -30.65 -21.59 -38.02
N ILE A 119 -30.76 -22.15 -36.82
CA ILE A 119 -32.05 -22.49 -36.19
C ILE A 119 -32.52 -21.39 -35.22
N ASN A 120 -31.68 -20.40 -34.97
CA ASN A 120 -31.99 -19.30 -34.07
C ASN A 120 -32.93 -18.30 -34.75
N THR A 121 -33.70 -17.58 -33.94
CA THR A 121 -34.59 -16.50 -34.39
C THR A 121 -33.93 -15.12 -34.32
N SER A 122 -32.61 -15.09 -34.15
CA SER A 122 -31.80 -13.88 -34.14
C SER A 122 -30.32 -14.21 -34.32
N ASP A 123 -29.56 -13.27 -34.88
CA ASP A 123 -28.10 -13.35 -34.95
C ASP A 123 -27.47 -11.95 -34.93
N THR A 124 -26.20 -11.87 -34.53
CA THR A 124 -25.38 -10.66 -34.65
C THR A 124 -24.87 -10.59 -36.07
N VAL A 125 -25.41 -9.65 -36.84
CA VAL A 125 -25.10 -9.50 -38.26
C VAL A 125 -24.08 -8.39 -38.40
N TYR A 126 -22.86 -8.76 -38.80
CA TYR A 126 -21.78 -7.79 -38.93
C TYR A 126 -21.97 -6.83 -40.11
N LEU A 127 -22.81 -7.11 -41.12
CA LEU A 127 -23.06 -6.17 -42.24
C LEU A 127 -21.74 -5.68 -42.91
N LEU A 128 -20.91 -6.63 -43.38
CA LEU A 128 -19.47 -6.53 -43.73
C LEU A 128 -18.55 -5.66 -42.85
N THR A 129 -17.27 -6.01 -42.89
CA THR A 129 -16.20 -5.55 -41.98
C THR A 129 -15.26 -4.52 -42.62
N GLU A 130 -15.56 -4.02 -43.82
CA GLU A 130 -14.67 -3.08 -44.51
C GLU A 130 -14.84 -1.67 -43.95
N SER A 131 -13.73 -0.98 -43.69
CA SER A 131 -13.75 0.40 -43.23
C SER A 131 -14.41 1.35 -44.24
N GLY A 132 -15.30 2.21 -43.74
CA GLY A 132 -16.02 3.18 -44.57
C GLY A 132 -17.00 4.05 -43.79
N GLU A 133 -17.23 5.26 -44.29
CA GLU A 133 -18.14 6.23 -43.64
C GLU A 133 -19.58 5.71 -43.59
N ILE A 134 -20.10 5.12 -44.67
CA ILE A 134 -21.39 4.40 -44.73
C ILE A 134 -21.33 3.36 -45.86
N THR A 135 -21.55 2.09 -45.54
CA THR A 135 -21.83 1.01 -46.50
C THR A 135 -23.33 0.67 -46.50
N GLU A 136 -23.89 0.39 -47.67
CA GLU A 136 -25.29 -0.02 -47.82
C GLU A 136 -25.35 -1.53 -48.02
N HIS A 137 -26.27 -2.18 -47.30
CA HIS A 137 -26.40 -3.63 -47.21
C HIS A 137 -27.83 -4.03 -47.50
N VAL A 138 -28.04 -5.09 -48.27
CA VAL A 138 -29.34 -5.75 -48.37
C VAL A 138 -29.26 -7.10 -47.67
N PHE A 139 -29.99 -7.20 -46.57
CA PHE A 139 -30.10 -8.41 -45.77
C PHE A 139 -31.31 -9.22 -46.23
N TYR A 140 -31.05 -10.39 -46.82
CA TYR A 140 -32.06 -11.34 -47.26
C TYR A 140 -32.29 -12.43 -46.21
N LEU A 141 -33.53 -12.88 -46.09
CA LEU A 141 -33.93 -13.89 -45.12
C LEU A 141 -34.99 -14.81 -45.72
N LYS A 142 -34.81 -16.11 -45.56
CA LYS A 142 -35.80 -17.15 -45.84
C LYS A 142 -35.83 -18.19 -44.72
N CYS A 143 -36.88 -19.00 -44.71
CA CYS A 143 -36.97 -20.16 -43.85
C CYS A 143 -37.49 -21.37 -44.62
N THR A 144 -37.14 -22.56 -44.14
CA THR A 144 -37.53 -23.84 -44.73
C THR A 144 -38.29 -24.65 -43.68
N ASP A 145 -39.40 -25.27 -44.09
CA ASP A 145 -40.24 -26.10 -43.22
C ASP A 145 -39.74 -27.55 -43.10
N ASP A 146 -40.47 -28.36 -42.33
CA ASP A 146 -40.16 -29.78 -42.09
C ASP A 146 -40.39 -30.70 -43.31
N ARG A 147 -40.76 -30.14 -44.47
CA ARG A 147 -40.94 -30.85 -45.74
C ARG A 147 -40.15 -30.23 -46.89
N ASP A 148 -39.05 -29.54 -46.56
CA ASP A 148 -38.11 -28.93 -47.50
C ASP A 148 -38.72 -27.83 -48.41
N GLN A 149 -39.84 -27.21 -48.01
CA GLN A 149 -40.41 -26.09 -48.76
C GLN A 149 -39.95 -24.74 -48.19
N GLU A 150 -39.49 -23.87 -49.09
CA GLU A 150 -38.97 -22.55 -48.73
C GLU A 150 -40.06 -21.47 -48.71
N SER A 151 -39.93 -20.54 -47.77
CA SER A 151 -40.70 -19.30 -47.77
C SER A 151 -40.26 -18.36 -48.88
N PRO A 152 -41.13 -17.42 -49.33
CA PRO A 152 -40.66 -16.25 -50.06
C PRO A 152 -39.53 -15.53 -49.29
N VAL A 153 -38.48 -15.14 -49.99
CA VAL A 153 -37.37 -14.38 -49.41
C VAL A 153 -37.86 -12.97 -49.09
N VAL A 154 -37.60 -12.52 -47.86
CA VAL A 154 -37.82 -11.12 -47.46
C VAL A 154 -36.47 -10.42 -47.37
N SER A 155 -36.44 -9.12 -47.66
CA SER A 155 -35.21 -8.33 -47.60
C SER A 155 -35.41 -7.00 -46.87
N HIS A 156 -34.39 -6.56 -46.14
CA HIS A 156 -34.29 -5.21 -45.58
C HIS A 156 -32.96 -4.58 -45.99
N THR A 157 -32.98 -3.27 -46.24
CA THR A 157 -31.78 -2.49 -46.48
C THR A 157 -31.31 -1.87 -45.17
N PHE A 158 -30.03 -2.01 -44.86
CA PHE A 158 -29.38 -1.41 -43.70
C PHE A 158 -28.16 -0.61 -44.14
N TYR A 159 -27.81 0.41 -43.36
CA TYR A 159 -26.59 1.18 -43.53
C TYR A 159 -25.64 0.90 -42.36
N ARG A 160 -24.34 0.73 -42.59
CA ARG A 160 -23.33 0.57 -41.54
C ARG A 160 -22.23 1.60 -41.72
N SER A 161 -21.84 2.31 -40.65
CA SER A 161 -20.54 2.97 -40.59
C SER A 161 -19.58 2.07 -39.80
N ASN A 162 -18.34 1.97 -40.28
CA ASN A 162 -17.30 1.20 -39.61
C ASN A 162 -15.97 1.91 -39.80
N ASN A 163 -15.57 2.71 -38.82
CA ASN A 163 -14.32 3.44 -38.82
C ASN A 163 -13.39 2.79 -37.79
N PRO A 164 -12.08 2.66 -38.10
CA PRO A 164 -11.14 2.12 -37.13
C PRO A 164 -11.20 2.89 -35.80
N PRO A 165 -11.09 2.20 -34.66
CA PRO A 165 -11.14 2.85 -33.37
C PRO A 165 -9.99 3.85 -33.23
N ASN A 166 -10.19 4.87 -32.40
CA ASN A 166 -9.14 5.83 -32.11
C ASN A 166 -7.92 5.12 -31.50
N VAL A 167 -6.74 5.73 -31.66
CA VAL A 167 -5.52 5.23 -31.05
C VAL A 167 -5.74 5.17 -29.52
N PRO A 168 -5.44 4.03 -28.86
CA PRO A 168 -5.63 3.94 -27.42
C PRO A 168 -4.80 4.99 -26.66
N ASP A 169 -5.27 5.40 -25.50
CA ASP A 169 -4.44 6.11 -24.53
C ASP A 169 -4.00 5.12 -23.45
N ILE A 170 -2.73 5.18 -23.05
CA ILE A 170 -2.16 4.38 -21.96
C ILE A 170 -1.70 5.33 -20.85
N LYS A 171 -1.72 4.87 -19.60
CA LYS A 171 -1.05 5.51 -18.47
C LYS A 171 -0.50 4.50 -17.47
N TRP A 172 0.36 4.99 -16.58
CA TRP A 172 0.71 4.29 -15.36
C TRP A 172 -0.47 4.28 -14.38
N HIS A 173 -0.74 3.15 -13.72
CA HIS A 173 -1.99 2.96 -12.94
C HIS A 173 -2.20 4.00 -11.84
N THR A 174 -1.11 4.45 -11.20
CA THR A 174 -1.19 5.44 -10.11
C THR A 174 -1.19 6.89 -10.60
N SER A 175 -1.06 7.12 -11.91
CA SER A 175 -1.13 8.45 -12.50
C SER A 175 -2.57 8.95 -12.59
N SER A 176 -2.73 10.27 -12.72
CA SER A 176 -4.04 10.90 -12.85
C SER A 176 -4.72 10.51 -14.17
N ASP A 177 -6.03 10.80 -14.31
CA ASP A 177 -6.74 10.57 -15.58
C ASP A 177 -6.40 11.61 -16.66
N GLU A 178 -5.67 12.67 -16.30
CA GLU A 178 -5.14 13.66 -17.26
C GLU A 178 -3.87 13.15 -17.97
N ASP A 179 -3.22 12.12 -17.42
CA ASP A 179 -1.94 11.58 -17.92
C ASP A 179 -2.12 10.52 -19.02
N TYR A 180 -3.36 10.22 -19.42
CA TYR A 180 -3.64 9.35 -20.55
C TYR A 180 -3.11 9.96 -21.85
N ALA A 181 -2.24 9.23 -22.54
CA ALA A 181 -1.70 9.62 -23.84
C ALA A 181 -1.37 8.41 -24.72
N ASN A 182 -1.25 8.62 -26.03
CA ASN A 182 -0.90 7.56 -26.97
C ASN A 182 0.59 7.16 -26.89
N ASP A 183 1.47 8.05 -26.43
CA ASP A 183 2.92 7.81 -26.39
C ASP A 183 3.51 8.36 -25.07
N VAL A 184 3.84 7.44 -24.16
CA VAL A 184 4.25 7.75 -22.78
C VAL A 184 5.69 7.29 -22.54
N VAL A 185 6.49 8.12 -21.87
CA VAL A 185 7.83 7.74 -21.39
C VAL A 185 7.86 7.92 -19.89
N LEU A 186 8.01 6.84 -19.15
CA LEU A 186 8.23 6.90 -17.71
C LEU A 186 9.72 7.21 -17.47
N SER A 187 10.00 8.38 -16.90
CA SER A 187 11.37 8.85 -16.64
C SER A 187 12.06 8.15 -15.47
N ASP A 188 11.30 7.43 -14.65
CA ASP A 188 11.79 6.78 -13.44
C ASP A 188 11.98 5.26 -13.65
N THR A 189 12.96 4.70 -12.97
CA THR A 189 13.16 3.25 -12.92
C THR A 189 12.10 2.62 -12.01
N LEU A 190 11.52 1.50 -12.40
CA LEU A 190 10.51 0.80 -11.60
C LEU A 190 11.10 -0.47 -11.00
N TYR A 191 10.77 -0.78 -9.75
CA TYR A 191 11.15 -2.07 -9.18
C TYR A 191 10.21 -3.19 -9.64
N VAL A 192 10.77 -4.34 -9.97
CA VAL A 192 9.99 -5.53 -10.35
C VAL A 192 10.36 -6.75 -9.51
N LEU A 193 9.37 -7.33 -8.85
CA LEU A 193 9.50 -8.61 -8.16
C LEU A 193 8.97 -9.75 -9.01
N LYS A 194 9.39 -10.98 -8.67
CA LYS A 194 8.93 -12.20 -9.34
C LYS A 194 7.42 -12.43 -9.14
N ASN A 195 6.95 -12.25 -7.92
CA ASN A 195 5.56 -12.46 -7.51
C ASN A 195 5.04 -11.17 -6.86
N ILE A 196 3.72 -10.98 -6.92
CA ILE A 196 3.05 -9.97 -6.10
C ILE A 196 3.21 -10.30 -4.61
N THR A 197 3.26 -9.26 -3.78
CA THR A 197 3.21 -9.36 -2.32
C THR A 197 2.07 -8.48 -1.79
N ASP A 198 1.77 -8.57 -0.49
CA ASP A 198 0.82 -7.65 0.15
C ASP A 198 1.30 -6.19 0.16
N THR A 199 2.61 -5.97 0.00
CA THR A 199 3.25 -4.65 -0.05
C THR A 199 3.57 -4.17 -1.47
N TRP A 200 3.52 -5.05 -2.48
CA TRP A 200 3.83 -4.74 -3.88
C TRP A 200 2.87 -5.46 -4.84
N ALA A 201 2.00 -4.69 -5.49
CA ALA A 201 0.91 -5.20 -6.33
C ALA A 201 1.31 -5.57 -7.78
N GLY A 202 2.57 -5.35 -8.17
CA GLY A 202 3.00 -5.47 -9.56
C GLY A 202 3.16 -4.12 -10.26
N LEU A 203 3.61 -4.16 -11.51
CA LEU A 203 3.66 -3.00 -12.38
C LEU A 203 2.32 -2.82 -13.09
N GLY A 204 1.54 -1.82 -12.65
CA GLY A 204 0.18 -1.59 -13.13
C GLY A 204 0.09 -0.55 -14.25
N PHE A 205 -0.60 -0.90 -15.33
CA PHE A 205 -0.88 -0.02 -16.46
C PHE A 205 -2.37 -0.04 -16.77
N ASN A 206 -2.92 1.10 -17.21
CA ASN A 206 -4.29 1.19 -17.70
C ASN A 206 -4.32 1.79 -19.08
N TRP A 207 -5.31 1.40 -19.87
CA TRP A 207 -5.59 2.01 -21.16
C TRP A 207 -7.08 2.22 -21.38
N ARG A 208 -7.39 3.12 -22.30
CA ARG A 208 -8.74 3.37 -22.79
C ARG A 208 -8.68 3.68 -24.28
N SER A 209 -9.80 3.52 -24.96
CA SER A 209 -9.97 4.04 -26.30
C SER A 209 -11.43 4.44 -26.51
N SER A 210 -11.71 5.03 -27.65
CA SER A 210 -13.04 5.42 -28.12
C SER A 210 -13.14 5.08 -29.60
N ASP A 211 -14.35 4.96 -30.09
CA ASP A 211 -14.61 4.70 -31.49
C ASP A 211 -15.19 5.96 -32.16
N PRO A 212 -14.73 6.38 -33.36
CA PRO A 212 -15.33 7.50 -34.08
C PRO A 212 -16.83 7.34 -34.34
N ASP A 213 -17.33 6.11 -34.39
CA ASP A 213 -18.73 5.79 -34.62
C ASP A 213 -19.60 5.86 -33.35
N ASP A 214 -18.99 6.04 -32.17
CA ASP A 214 -19.68 6.23 -30.89
C ASP A 214 -20.76 7.33 -30.95
N LYS A 215 -21.88 7.12 -30.24
CA LYS A 215 -23.01 8.07 -30.14
C LYS A 215 -23.33 8.37 -28.67
N ASP A 216 -24.01 9.49 -28.40
CA ASP A 216 -24.36 9.95 -27.05
C ASP A 216 -25.04 8.90 -26.15
N LEU A 217 -25.75 7.94 -26.74
CA LEU A 217 -26.50 6.89 -26.03
C LEU A 217 -25.91 5.48 -26.21
N TYR A 218 -24.84 5.33 -26.99
CA TYR A 218 -24.26 4.03 -27.31
C TYR A 218 -22.75 4.12 -27.59
N SER A 219 -21.97 3.32 -26.86
CA SER A 219 -20.53 3.14 -27.09
C SER A 219 -20.25 1.78 -27.71
N ILE A 220 -19.40 1.73 -28.71
CA ILE A 220 -18.99 0.50 -29.38
C ILE A 220 -18.09 -0.30 -28.43
N PRO A 221 -18.38 -1.59 -28.18
CA PRO A 221 -17.53 -2.43 -27.37
C PRO A 221 -16.16 -2.62 -28.04
N LEU A 222 -15.11 -2.11 -27.41
CA LEU A 222 -13.74 -2.27 -27.89
C LEU A 222 -13.03 -3.45 -27.24
N GLU A 223 -12.24 -4.15 -28.04
CA GLU A 223 -11.31 -5.17 -27.58
C GLU A 223 -9.86 -4.70 -27.73
N TYR A 224 -9.00 -5.15 -26.82
CA TYR A 224 -7.61 -4.75 -26.74
C TYR A 224 -6.67 -5.94 -26.87
N ARG A 225 -5.52 -5.66 -27.47
CA ARG A 225 -4.38 -6.58 -27.52
C ARG A 225 -3.10 -5.84 -27.18
N TYR A 226 -2.29 -6.42 -26.30
CA TYR A 226 -1.06 -5.78 -25.84
C TYR A 226 0.18 -6.66 -26.01
N PHE A 227 1.32 -5.99 -26.11
CA PHE A 227 2.65 -6.59 -26.21
C PHE A 227 3.61 -5.83 -25.30
N VAL A 228 4.35 -6.57 -24.47
CA VAL A 228 5.46 -6.01 -23.69
C VAL A 228 6.75 -6.61 -24.23
N GLU A 229 7.69 -5.76 -24.62
CA GLU A 229 8.96 -6.15 -25.21
C GLU A 229 10.14 -5.49 -24.50
N LYS A 230 11.26 -6.22 -24.38
CA LYS A 230 12.53 -5.68 -23.89
C LYS A 230 13.28 -5.02 -25.03
N VAL A 231 13.85 -3.83 -24.79
CA VAL A 231 14.53 -3.00 -25.79
C VAL A 231 15.99 -2.80 -25.38
N PRO A 232 16.98 -2.97 -26.28
CA PRO A 232 16.87 -3.55 -27.63
C PRO A 232 16.49 -5.04 -27.59
N HIS A 233 15.90 -5.56 -28.69
CA HIS A 233 15.25 -6.88 -28.80
C HIS A 233 16.18 -8.13 -28.67
N ASP A 234 17.26 -8.05 -27.90
CA ASP A 234 18.25 -9.13 -27.75
C ASP A 234 17.66 -10.35 -27.01
N THR A 235 16.57 -10.16 -26.27
CA THR A 235 15.82 -11.22 -25.58
C THR A 235 14.33 -10.90 -25.62
N VAL A 236 13.59 -11.53 -26.54
CA VAL A 236 12.14 -11.34 -26.64
C VAL A 236 11.44 -12.07 -25.48
N TRP A 237 11.33 -11.40 -24.34
CA TRP A 237 10.30 -11.72 -23.35
C TRP A 237 9.00 -11.11 -23.82
N GLU A 238 8.28 -11.79 -24.72
CA GLU A 238 6.97 -11.33 -25.19
C GLU A 238 5.91 -11.74 -24.16
N TRP A 239 5.43 -10.76 -23.39
CA TRP A 239 4.11 -10.92 -22.77
C TRP A 239 3.08 -10.45 -23.79
N THR A 240 2.35 -11.40 -24.36
CA THR A 240 1.27 -11.11 -25.30
C THR A 240 -0.05 -11.56 -24.72
N SER A 241 -1.06 -10.69 -24.83
CA SER A 241 -2.41 -11.24 -24.87
C SER A 241 -2.55 -12.01 -26.18
N ARG A 242 -2.75 -13.33 -26.07
CA ARG A 242 -2.98 -14.21 -27.23
C ARG A 242 -4.33 -13.97 -27.89
N GLN A 243 -5.26 -13.35 -27.15
CA GLN A 243 -6.63 -13.08 -27.55
C GLN A 243 -6.92 -11.59 -27.36
N TRP A 244 -7.78 -11.07 -28.23
CA TRP A 244 -8.45 -9.80 -28.02
C TRP A 244 -9.38 -9.92 -26.81
N SER A 245 -9.43 -8.89 -25.98
CA SER A 245 -10.26 -8.90 -24.76
C SER A 245 -10.72 -7.50 -24.40
N SER A 246 -11.84 -7.36 -23.69
CA SER A 246 -12.31 -6.07 -23.18
C SER A 246 -11.50 -5.53 -21.99
N GLY A 247 -10.41 -6.20 -21.60
CA GLY A 247 -9.56 -5.77 -20.48
C GLY A 247 -8.89 -4.43 -20.76
N GLN A 248 -8.86 -3.57 -19.74
CA GLN A 248 -8.35 -2.19 -19.81
C GLN A 248 -7.17 -1.94 -18.87
N ASP A 249 -6.61 -3.02 -18.33
CA ASP A 249 -5.55 -2.99 -17.33
C ASP A 249 -4.60 -4.18 -17.48
N LEU A 250 -3.36 -3.97 -17.02
CA LEU A 250 -2.33 -4.98 -16.97
C LEU A 250 -1.50 -4.79 -15.70
N ASN A 251 -1.33 -5.86 -14.93
CA ASN A 251 -0.35 -5.95 -13.87
C ASN A 251 0.77 -6.92 -14.27
N ILE A 252 2.01 -6.43 -14.34
CA ILE A 252 3.17 -7.22 -14.75
C ILE A 252 4.06 -7.56 -13.55
N THR A 253 4.54 -8.79 -13.50
CA THR A 253 5.59 -9.24 -12.58
C THR A 253 6.69 -10.02 -13.30
N GLY A 254 7.82 -10.23 -12.64
CA GLY A 254 8.87 -11.15 -13.09
C GLY A 254 9.67 -10.70 -14.32
N LEU A 255 9.63 -9.42 -14.68
CA LEU A 255 10.51 -8.88 -15.70
C LEU A 255 11.98 -8.91 -15.23
N GLU A 256 12.90 -9.14 -16.16
CA GLU A 256 14.34 -8.98 -15.89
C GLU A 256 14.73 -7.50 -16.02
N THR A 257 15.79 -7.07 -15.32
CA THR A 257 16.32 -5.71 -15.42
C THR A 257 16.56 -5.29 -16.87
N GLY A 258 16.09 -4.10 -17.26
CA GLY A 258 16.30 -3.51 -18.58
C GLY A 258 15.25 -2.49 -18.97
N HIS A 259 15.32 -2.04 -20.22
CA HIS A 259 14.36 -1.11 -20.81
C HIS A 259 13.24 -1.89 -21.51
N TYR A 260 11.99 -1.45 -21.34
CA TYR A 260 10.82 -2.11 -21.91
C TYR A 260 9.90 -1.14 -22.63
N LYS A 261 9.14 -1.68 -23.59
CA LYS A 261 8.07 -1.00 -24.29
C LYS A 261 6.79 -1.83 -24.19
N LEU A 262 5.74 -1.23 -23.65
CA LEU A 262 4.37 -1.73 -23.72
C LEU A 262 3.70 -1.11 -24.94
N THR A 263 3.06 -1.93 -25.77
CA THR A 263 2.20 -1.47 -26.86
C THR A 263 0.80 -2.03 -26.71
N VAL A 264 -0.20 -1.21 -26.99
CA VAL A 264 -1.62 -1.60 -26.91
C VAL A 264 -2.32 -1.22 -28.20
N TRP A 265 -3.01 -2.19 -28.78
CA TRP A 265 -3.89 -2.03 -29.93
C TRP A 265 -5.34 -2.09 -29.47
N ALA A 266 -6.22 -1.31 -30.11
CA ALA A 266 -7.66 -1.46 -29.99
C ALA A 266 -8.23 -2.00 -31.30
N ARG A 267 -9.34 -2.72 -31.18
CA ARG A 267 -10.14 -3.22 -32.27
C ARG A 267 -11.62 -3.08 -31.94
N ASP A 268 -12.40 -2.71 -32.92
CA ASP A 268 -13.85 -2.55 -32.81
C ASP A 268 -14.61 -3.89 -33.03
N ASP A 269 -15.92 -3.80 -33.15
CA ASP A 269 -16.82 -4.92 -33.45
C ASP A 269 -16.86 -5.30 -34.94
N GLY A 270 -16.40 -4.41 -35.83
CA GLY A 270 -16.11 -4.67 -37.25
C GLY A 270 -14.76 -5.36 -37.49
N PHE A 271 -14.00 -5.61 -36.43
CA PHE A 271 -12.64 -6.13 -36.45
C PHE A 271 -11.58 -5.20 -37.07
N GLU A 272 -11.89 -3.93 -37.27
CA GLU A 272 -10.93 -2.91 -37.69
C GLU A 272 -10.04 -2.51 -36.52
N ILE A 273 -8.75 -2.38 -36.82
CA ILE A 273 -7.72 -2.13 -35.81
C ILE A 273 -7.35 -0.65 -35.86
N SER A 274 -7.13 -0.05 -34.70
CA SER A 274 -6.64 1.34 -34.59
C SER A 274 -5.43 1.58 -35.51
N GLU A 275 -5.36 2.76 -36.14
CA GLU A 275 -4.33 3.14 -37.14
C GLU A 275 -2.88 2.77 -36.71
N ARG A 276 -2.59 2.93 -35.42
CA ARG A 276 -1.33 2.58 -34.78
C ARG A 276 -1.58 2.14 -33.34
N PRO A 277 -0.64 1.43 -32.68
CA PRO A 277 -0.76 1.16 -31.27
C PRO A 277 -0.40 2.40 -30.46
N ALA A 278 -0.91 2.43 -29.24
CA ALA A 278 -0.38 3.25 -28.18
C ALA A 278 0.93 2.64 -27.66
N SER A 279 1.87 3.46 -27.21
CA SER A 279 3.16 3.00 -26.71
C SER A 279 3.53 3.64 -25.37
N LEU A 280 4.11 2.83 -24.47
CA LEU A 280 4.64 3.28 -23.19
C LEU A 280 6.03 2.66 -22.97
N THR A 281 7.07 3.47 -22.79
CA THR A 281 8.42 3.01 -22.47
C THR A 281 8.78 3.26 -21.02
N PHE A 282 9.50 2.31 -20.41
CA PHE A 282 9.86 2.36 -19.00
C PHE A 282 11.11 1.51 -18.72
N ASP A 283 11.87 1.90 -17.70
CA ASP A 283 12.99 1.12 -17.19
C ASP A 283 12.56 0.31 -15.99
N VAL A 284 12.98 -0.96 -15.92
CA VAL A 284 12.78 -1.80 -14.75
C VAL A 284 14.10 -2.28 -14.16
N TYR A 285 14.11 -2.37 -12.84
CA TYR A 285 15.19 -2.96 -12.08
C TYR A 285 14.64 -4.07 -11.18
N LYS A 286 15.13 -5.28 -11.41
CA LYS A 286 14.91 -6.42 -10.53
C LYS A 286 15.90 -6.34 -9.38
N PRO A 287 15.45 -6.10 -8.12
CA PRO A 287 16.33 -5.98 -6.98
C PRO A 287 17.08 -7.30 -6.73
N SER A 288 18.39 -7.21 -6.47
CA SER A 288 19.22 -8.38 -6.21
C SER A 288 19.33 -8.70 -4.72
N PHE A 289 19.33 -7.69 -3.85
CA PHE A 289 19.53 -7.86 -2.39
C PHE A 289 20.77 -8.72 -2.05
N GLU A 290 21.78 -8.66 -2.92
CA GLU A 290 23.02 -9.43 -2.79
C GLU A 290 24.00 -8.79 -1.81
N GLU A 291 23.96 -7.46 -1.68
CA GLU A 291 24.81 -6.70 -0.77
C GLU A 291 24.10 -6.51 0.59
N SER A 292 24.85 -6.50 1.69
CA SER A 292 24.27 -6.41 3.03
C SER A 292 23.78 -5.00 3.35
N ILE A 293 24.69 -4.01 3.38
CA ILE A 293 24.41 -2.69 3.97
C ILE A 293 24.91 -1.57 3.06
N LEU A 294 24.04 -0.60 2.77
CA LEU A 294 24.44 0.72 2.26
C LEU A 294 24.27 1.74 3.37
N LEU A 295 25.37 2.30 3.87
CA LEU A 295 25.35 3.46 4.76
C LEU A 295 25.53 4.73 3.92
N LEU A 296 24.42 5.45 3.74
CA LEU A 296 24.36 6.70 3.00
C LEU A 296 24.38 7.89 3.96
N ASN A 297 25.50 8.58 4.01
CA ASN A 297 25.65 9.81 4.77
C ASN A 297 25.23 11.03 3.93
N CYS A 298 24.12 11.65 4.30
CA CYS A 298 23.57 12.86 3.69
C CYS A 298 23.91 14.13 4.48
N THR A 299 24.76 14.03 5.51
CA THR A 299 25.16 15.16 6.34
C THR A 299 25.99 16.14 5.53
N LYS A 300 25.57 17.41 5.48
CA LYS A 300 26.30 18.41 4.72
C LYS A 300 27.59 18.82 5.42
N VAL A 301 28.74 18.51 4.82
CA VAL A 301 30.05 18.95 5.30
C VAL A 301 30.25 20.46 4.99
N LYS A 302 30.58 21.27 6.00
CA LYS A 302 31.05 22.66 5.81
C LYS A 302 32.38 22.84 6.53
N GLU A 303 33.47 22.98 5.75
CA GLU A 303 34.84 23.10 6.29
C GLU A 303 35.13 24.45 6.98
N ASN A 304 34.29 25.48 6.82
CA ASN A 304 34.55 26.84 7.31
C ASN A 304 33.29 27.58 7.80
N PHE A 305 32.49 26.97 8.67
CA PHE A 305 31.28 27.64 9.17
C PHE A 305 31.61 28.70 10.24
N ASN A 306 31.08 29.91 10.03
CA ASN A 306 31.14 31.03 10.98
C ASN A 306 29.82 31.08 11.78
N PRO A 307 29.83 30.81 13.09
CA PRO A 307 28.63 30.83 13.95
C PRO A 307 27.84 32.14 13.93
N ALA A 308 28.45 33.25 13.47
CA ALA A 308 27.80 34.56 13.35
C ALA A 308 26.83 34.68 12.16
N LEU A 309 26.81 33.71 11.24
CA LEU A 309 25.99 33.75 10.03
C LEU A 309 25.00 32.57 10.01
N VAL A 310 23.78 32.84 10.50
CA VAL A 310 22.54 32.02 10.38
C VAL A 310 22.35 30.91 11.43
N GLY A 311 21.19 30.99 12.10
CA GLY A 311 20.42 29.94 12.81
C GLY A 311 21.14 28.73 13.39
N LEU A 312 21.03 28.61 14.72
CA LEU A 312 21.46 27.60 15.71
C LEU A 312 21.49 26.07 15.36
N GLY A 313 21.24 25.63 14.12
CA GLY A 313 21.02 24.20 13.79
C GLY A 313 21.98 23.53 12.81
N ASP A 314 23.12 24.14 12.46
CA ASP A 314 24.00 23.66 11.36
C ASP A 314 25.49 23.52 11.74
N VAL A 315 25.84 23.53 13.02
CA VAL A 315 27.25 23.42 13.47
C VAL A 315 27.60 21.94 13.62
N LEU A 316 28.37 21.41 12.67
CA LEU A 316 28.89 20.04 12.72
C LEU A 316 30.40 20.00 12.39
N PRO A 317 31.18 19.10 13.01
CA PRO A 317 32.64 19.01 12.85
C PRO A 317 33.13 18.40 11.51
N GLY A 318 32.49 18.75 10.40
CA GLY A 318 32.94 18.38 9.05
C GLY A 318 33.07 16.86 8.84
N HIS A 319 34.27 16.39 8.47
CA HIS A 319 34.56 15.00 8.10
C HIS A 319 34.48 14.00 9.26
N ALA A 320 34.60 14.47 10.52
CA ALA A 320 34.63 13.61 11.71
C ALA A 320 33.35 12.76 11.88
N ILE A 321 32.21 13.25 11.41
CA ILE A 321 30.95 12.50 11.42
C ILE A 321 31.06 11.30 10.47
N GLY A 322 31.53 11.53 9.25
CA GLY A 322 31.72 10.47 8.26
C GLY A 322 32.69 9.40 8.76
N GLU A 323 33.83 9.81 9.33
CA GLU A 323 34.82 8.90 9.93
C GLU A 323 34.23 8.07 11.08
N SER A 324 33.37 8.66 11.92
CA SER A 324 32.70 7.95 13.01
C SER A 324 31.78 6.85 12.48
N TYR A 325 30.96 7.14 11.46
CA TYR A 325 30.06 6.14 10.87
C TYR A 325 30.81 5.07 10.06
N GLN A 326 31.91 5.44 9.39
CA GLN A 326 32.81 4.47 8.76
C GLN A 326 33.41 3.53 9.80
N THR A 327 33.86 4.05 10.94
CA THR A 327 34.40 3.25 12.04
C THR A 327 33.37 2.26 12.57
N LEU A 328 32.12 2.69 12.80
CA LEU A 328 31.03 1.80 13.21
C LEU A 328 30.79 0.68 12.19
N LEU A 329 30.84 0.99 10.89
CA LEU A 329 30.67 0.01 9.82
C LEU A 329 31.85 -0.95 9.73
N GLU A 330 33.08 -0.46 9.91
CA GLU A 330 34.31 -1.26 9.94
C GLU A 330 34.31 -2.26 11.10
N GLU A 331 33.83 -1.87 12.28
CA GLU A 331 33.73 -2.75 13.46
C GLU A 331 32.79 -3.96 13.23
N VAL A 332 31.82 -3.84 12.33
CA VAL A 332 30.88 -4.92 11.96
C VAL A 332 31.18 -5.56 10.61
N SER A 333 32.21 -5.09 9.90
CA SER A 333 32.58 -5.57 8.55
C SER A 333 32.89 -7.06 8.48
N PHE A 334 33.33 -7.68 9.57
CA PHE A 334 33.56 -9.13 9.62
C PHE A 334 32.27 -9.96 9.46
N ARG A 335 31.11 -9.39 9.86
CA ARG A 335 29.77 -9.98 9.64
C ARG A 335 29.18 -9.56 8.31
N TYR A 336 29.47 -8.34 7.88
CA TYR A 336 28.92 -7.70 6.68
C TYR A 336 30.06 -7.20 5.77
N PRO A 337 30.80 -8.11 5.11
CA PRO A 337 32.02 -7.76 4.36
C PRO A 337 31.77 -6.93 3.11
N ASP A 338 30.53 -6.88 2.66
CA ASP A 338 29.97 -6.17 1.53
C ASP A 338 29.21 -4.90 1.95
N ALA A 339 29.38 -4.46 3.20
CA ALA A 339 28.86 -3.17 3.65
C ALA A 339 29.60 -2.00 2.98
N VAL A 340 28.84 -1.04 2.46
CA VAL A 340 29.36 0.10 1.69
C VAL A 340 28.98 1.41 2.36
N TYR A 341 29.97 2.26 2.60
CA TYR A 341 29.77 3.66 2.99
C TYR A 341 29.76 4.55 1.74
N LYS A 342 28.80 5.48 1.66
CA LYS A 342 28.74 6.54 0.64
C LYS A 342 28.38 7.89 1.25
N HIS A 343 29.00 8.95 0.75
CA HIS A 343 28.66 10.33 1.10
C HIS A 343 27.93 11.05 -0.04
N PHE A 344 26.78 11.65 0.27
CA PHE A 344 25.96 12.41 -0.67
C PHE A 344 26.12 13.92 -0.45
N PRO A 345 26.20 14.77 -1.49
CA PRO A 345 26.13 14.43 -2.93
C PRO A 345 27.49 14.12 -3.57
N THR A 346 28.58 14.08 -2.80
CA THR A 346 29.94 14.06 -3.40
C THR A 346 30.28 12.75 -4.10
N GLU A 347 29.75 11.62 -3.64
CA GLU A 347 30.02 10.29 -4.19
C GLU A 347 28.79 9.66 -4.86
N VAL A 348 27.62 10.26 -4.65
CA VAL A 348 26.34 9.85 -5.24
C VAL A 348 25.67 11.13 -5.74
N ASP A 349 25.68 11.34 -7.06
CA ASP A 349 24.96 12.44 -7.69
C ASP A 349 23.43 12.22 -7.63
N THR A 350 22.64 13.28 -7.90
CA THR A 350 21.17 13.17 -7.93
C THR A 350 20.65 12.68 -9.28
N PRO A 351 19.51 11.94 -9.32
CA PRO A 351 18.76 11.33 -8.21
C PRO A 351 19.31 9.94 -7.81
N LEU A 352 19.04 9.51 -6.56
CA LEU A 352 19.51 8.24 -6.03
C LEU A 352 18.92 7.08 -6.83
N PHE A 353 19.74 6.40 -7.62
CA PHE A 353 19.24 5.37 -8.53
C PHE A 353 18.60 4.22 -7.74
N LYS A 354 17.34 3.88 -8.06
CA LYS A 354 16.67 2.68 -7.53
C LYS A 354 17.51 1.40 -7.72
N SER A 355 18.31 1.36 -8.79
CA SER A 355 19.26 0.28 -9.07
C SER A 355 20.46 0.21 -8.12
N LEU A 356 20.76 1.28 -7.38
CA LEU A 356 21.73 1.26 -6.28
C LEU A 356 21.07 0.67 -5.03
N LEU A 357 19.93 1.22 -4.61
CA LEU A 357 19.21 0.79 -3.42
C LEU A 357 18.87 -0.71 -3.45
N GLY A 358 18.32 -1.20 -4.56
CA GLY A 358 17.86 -2.59 -4.65
C GLY A 358 18.97 -3.65 -4.71
N ARG A 359 20.24 -3.25 -4.60
CA ARG A 359 21.36 -4.19 -4.36
C ARG A 359 21.49 -4.57 -2.90
N PHE A 360 21.09 -3.67 -1.99
CA PHE A 360 21.36 -3.78 -0.57
C PHE A 360 20.13 -4.28 0.18
N ARG A 361 20.34 -5.14 1.18
CA ARG A 361 19.28 -5.61 2.10
C ARG A 361 18.88 -4.58 3.14
N LEU A 362 19.81 -3.71 3.54
CA LEU A 362 19.61 -2.63 4.50
C LEU A 362 20.21 -1.33 3.96
N VAL A 363 19.43 -0.26 4.03
CA VAL A 363 19.88 1.10 3.74
C VAL A 363 19.84 1.91 5.03
N ILE A 364 21.01 2.33 5.50
CA ILE A 364 21.18 3.20 6.67
C ILE A 364 21.35 4.64 6.16
N LEU A 365 20.39 5.50 6.47
CA LEU A 365 20.39 6.90 6.10
C LEU A 365 20.83 7.74 7.30
N VAL A 366 21.91 8.50 7.14
CA VAL A 366 22.44 9.39 8.18
C VAL A 366 22.25 10.85 7.77
N SER A 367 21.59 11.65 8.62
CA SER A 367 21.40 13.08 8.39
C SER A 367 21.47 13.87 9.70
N GLU A 368 22.65 14.43 9.98
CA GLU A 368 22.92 15.08 11.27
C GLU A 368 22.66 16.60 11.29
N ASN A 369 22.41 17.24 10.14
CA ASN A 369 22.13 18.68 10.05
C ASN A 369 20.95 19.08 9.16
N LYS A 370 20.39 20.26 9.47
CA LYS A 370 19.22 20.83 8.79
C LYS A 370 19.50 21.20 7.34
N SER A 371 20.68 21.74 7.06
CA SER A 371 21.10 22.12 5.71
C SER A 371 21.43 20.94 4.80
N GLY A 372 21.44 19.72 5.32
CA GLY A 372 21.55 18.45 4.61
C GLY A 372 20.21 17.79 4.25
N SER A 373 19.10 18.55 4.21
CA SER A 373 17.71 18.11 3.91
C SER A 373 17.50 17.36 2.55
N TYR A 374 18.53 16.85 1.92
CA TYR A 374 18.48 15.94 0.78
C TYR A 374 17.82 14.60 1.11
N ALA A 375 17.75 14.23 2.39
CA ALA A 375 17.00 13.05 2.79
C ALA A 375 15.50 13.15 2.37
N GLN A 376 14.91 14.36 2.30
CA GLN A 376 13.54 14.54 1.80
C GLN A 376 13.39 14.17 0.32
N SER A 377 14.44 14.33 -0.49
CA SER A 377 14.39 13.97 -1.91
C SER A 377 14.46 12.46 -2.16
N PHE A 378 14.61 11.63 -1.12
CA PHE A 378 14.66 10.16 -1.26
C PHE A 378 13.45 9.46 -0.66
N ALA A 379 12.47 10.20 -0.12
CA ALA A 379 11.37 9.60 0.62
C ALA A 379 10.55 8.64 -0.26
N THR A 380 10.30 9.02 -1.52
CA THR A 380 9.56 8.19 -2.48
C THR A 380 10.35 6.93 -2.84
N GLU A 381 11.64 7.07 -3.15
CA GLU A 381 12.52 5.97 -3.55
C GLU A 381 12.73 4.97 -2.41
N LEU A 382 12.86 5.46 -1.17
CA LEU A 382 12.95 4.62 0.03
C LEU A 382 11.61 3.92 0.31
N GLY A 383 10.48 4.61 0.14
CA GLY A 383 9.15 3.99 0.22
C GLY A 383 8.97 2.85 -0.79
N ASP A 384 9.34 3.09 -2.05
CA ASP A 384 9.33 2.08 -3.11
C ASP A 384 10.27 0.91 -2.79
N TYR A 385 11.47 1.19 -2.25
CA TYR A 385 12.44 0.19 -1.81
C TYR A 385 11.92 -0.67 -0.65
N ALA A 386 11.24 -0.09 0.33
CA ALA A 386 10.63 -0.86 1.41
C ALA A 386 9.48 -1.75 0.92
N ARG A 387 8.65 -1.25 0.00
CA ARG A 387 7.53 -2.02 -0.56
C ARG A 387 7.97 -3.32 -1.24
N ILE A 388 9.18 -3.32 -1.81
CA ILE A 388 9.77 -4.51 -2.43
C ILE A 388 10.59 -5.38 -1.46
N GLY A 389 10.57 -5.08 -0.15
CA GLY A 389 11.19 -5.87 0.91
C GLY A 389 12.54 -5.34 1.42
N GLY A 390 12.93 -4.12 1.03
CA GLY A 390 14.15 -3.48 1.53
C GLY A 390 14.03 -2.96 2.97
N ASN A 391 15.09 -3.07 3.76
CA ASN A 391 15.09 -2.59 5.15
C ASN A 391 15.70 -1.19 5.27
N ILE A 392 15.16 -0.35 6.15
CA ILE A 392 15.59 1.05 6.28
C ILE A 392 15.96 1.39 7.72
N TRP A 393 17.08 2.06 7.92
CA TRP A 393 17.42 2.66 9.22
C TRP A 393 17.78 4.13 9.04
N ALA A 394 16.95 5.03 9.54
CA ALA A 394 17.24 6.46 9.51
C ALA A 394 17.76 6.96 10.86
N ILE A 395 18.83 7.76 10.83
CA ILE A 395 19.54 8.26 12.00
C ILE A 395 19.82 9.76 11.84
N GLY A 396 19.52 10.53 12.89
CA GLY A 396 20.01 11.90 13.08
C GLY A 396 18.93 12.92 13.40
N ASN A 397 19.34 14.18 13.53
CA ASN A 397 18.48 15.30 13.96
C ASN A 397 17.40 15.71 12.95
N TYR A 398 17.54 15.33 11.67
CA TYR A 398 16.68 15.81 10.59
C TYR A 398 16.25 14.69 9.64
N VAL A 399 15.74 13.59 10.21
CA VAL A 399 15.13 12.52 9.43
C VAL A 399 13.88 13.06 8.69
N PRO A 400 13.68 12.76 7.39
CA PRO A 400 12.56 13.28 6.62
C PRO A 400 11.22 12.88 7.23
N ARG A 401 10.39 13.87 7.59
CA ARG A 401 9.03 13.60 8.08
C ARG A 401 8.24 12.74 7.10
N ASN A 402 8.35 13.03 5.79
CA ASN A 402 7.64 12.29 4.74
C ASN A 402 8.03 10.81 4.66
N LEU A 403 9.29 10.46 4.98
CA LEU A 403 9.74 9.06 5.05
C LEU A 403 9.04 8.30 6.18
N ILE A 404 8.62 8.99 7.24
CA ILE A 404 8.05 8.38 8.44
C ILE A 404 6.52 8.46 8.44
N THR A 405 5.95 9.49 7.81
CA THR A 405 4.50 9.71 7.70
C THR A 405 3.86 9.07 6.48
N ASP A 406 4.64 8.46 5.58
CA ASP A 406 4.07 7.68 4.48
C ASP A 406 3.22 6.54 5.07
N ALA A 407 1.92 6.59 4.80
CA ALA A 407 0.95 5.60 5.26
C ALA A 407 1.34 4.17 4.88
N THR A 408 2.16 4.00 3.83
CA THR A 408 2.66 2.70 3.37
C THR A 408 3.81 2.14 4.20
N LEU A 409 4.56 2.95 4.96
CA LEU A 409 5.62 2.47 5.85
C LEU A 409 5.09 2.11 7.24
N GLY A 410 3.86 2.52 7.58
CA GLY A 410 3.13 2.06 8.77
C GLY A 410 3.68 2.55 10.12
N LEU A 411 4.63 3.49 10.12
CA LEU A 411 5.38 3.88 11.33
C LEU A 411 4.59 4.77 12.30
N ALA A 412 3.60 5.53 11.81
CA ALA A 412 2.82 6.45 12.63
C ALA A 412 1.40 6.69 12.09
N GLN A 413 0.38 6.55 12.94
CA GLN A 413 -0.93 7.20 12.71
C GLN A 413 -0.85 8.64 13.25
N SER A 414 -1.01 9.62 12.36
CA SER A 414 -1.30 11.04 12.60
C SER A 414 -0.64 11.72 13.81
N THR A 415 0.05 12.83 13.52
CA THR A 415 0.65 13.82 14.42
C THR A 415 2.11 13.52 14.82
N PHE A 416 3.05 13.67 13.88
CA PHE A 416 4.22 14.44 14.27
C PHE A 416 3.69 15.81 14.64
N GLY A 417 3.85 16.22 15.89
CA GLY A 417 3.55 17.58 16.31
C GLY A 417 4.09 18.50 15.22
N SER A 418 3.23 19.39 14.72
CA SER A 418 3.67 20.67 14.16
C SER A 418 4.96 21.01 14.84
N SER A 419 6.09 21.03 14.09
CA SER A 419 7.41 21.35 14.61
C SER A 419 7.25 22.17 15.87
N VAL A 420 7.27 21.51 17.02
CA VAL A 420 7.45 22.24 18.25
C VAL A 420 8.91 22.49 18.11
N SER A 421 9.23 23.57 17.38
CA SER A 421 10.54 24.15 17.37
C SER A 421 10.76 24.45 18.83
N VAL A 422 11.32 23.48 19.53
CA VAL A 422 11.78 23.66 20.88
C VAL A 422 12.75 24.83 20.72
N PRO A 423 12.47 25.97 21.37
CA PRO A 423 13.40 27.07 21.39
C PRO A 423 14.80 26.50 21.68
N ALA A 424 15.83 26.93 20.97
CA ALA A 424 17.19 26.39 21.12
C ALA A 424 17.75 26.53 22.56
N ASP A 425 17.04 27.31 23.37
CA ASP A 425 17.16 27.60 24.78
C ASP A 425 16.51 26.56 25.72
N GLU A 426 15.83 25.52 25.22
CA GLU A 426 15.07 24.52 26.03
C GLU A 426 15.40 23.03 25.74
N ALA A 427 16.40 22.72 24.91
CA ALA A 427 16.74 21.31 24.60
C ALA A 427 17.84 20.76 25.52
N GLU A 428 17.50 19.71 26.28
CA GLU A 428 18.26 19.23 27.45
C GLU A 428 18.68 17.76 27.37
N PHE A 429 18.79 17.20 26.17
CA PHE A 429 19.07 15.78 26.01
C PHE A 429 20.41 15.42 26.65
N VAL A 430 20.38 14.47 27.60
CA VAL A 430 21.56 13.98 28.34
C VAL A 430 21.90 12.54 27.99
N ARG A 431 20.88 11.72 27.73
CA ARG A 431 21.05 10.32 27.35
C ARG A 431 19.82 9.80 26.62
N ALA A 432 20.01 8.75 25.83
CA ALA A 432 18.94 7.89 25.34
C ALA A 432 18.82 6.69 26.28
N THR A 433 17.69 6.55 26.96
CA THR A 433 17.41 5.38 27.82
C THR A 433 16.75 4.30 27.00
N SER A 434 17.30 3.10 27.03
CA SER A 434 16.78 1.98 26.25
C SER A 434 15.36 1.62 26.69
N GLY A 435 14.48 1.46 25.71
CA GLY A 435 13.14 0.91 25.89
C GLY A 435 13.06 -0.60 25.67
N VAL A 436 14.15 -1.21 25.19
CA VAL A 436 14.22 -2.62 24.80
C VAL A 436 15.44 -3.31 25.43
N TYR A 437 15.36 -4.61 25.67
CA TYR A 437 16.40 -5.31 26.43
C TYR A 437 17.69 -5.57 25.64
N ASP A 438 17.65 -5.44 24.32
CA ASP A 438 18.73 -5.79 23.39
C ASP A 438 19.65 -4.63 23.01
N VAL A 439 19.41 -3.41 23.52
CA VAL A 439 20.32 -2.27 23.32
C VAL A 439 20.66 -1.57 24.64
N PRO A 440 21.87 -1.02 24.81
CA PRO A 440 22.29 -0.33 26.03
C PRO A 440 21.74 1.10 26.10
N ASP A 441 21.70 1.68 27.31
CA ASP A 441 21.56 3.13 27.50
C ASP A 441 22.75 3.87 26.85
N LEU A 442 22.48 4.98 26.16
CA LEU A 442 23.51 5.78 25.47
C LEU A 442 23.64 7.16 26.11
N ASP A 443 24.81 7.43 26.67
CA ASP A 443 25.13 8.72 27.28
C ASP A 443 25.74 9.68 26.25
N ILE A 444 25.57 10.98 26.45
CA ILE A 444 26.22 11.98 25.60
C ILE A 444 27.74 12.03 25.83
N ASP A 445 28.48 12.30 24.76
CA ASP A 445 29.88 12.67 24.82
C ASP A 445 30.00 14.16 25.13
N THR A 446 30.21 14.48 26.40
CA THR A 446 30.27 15.87 26.87
C THR A 446 31.46 16.64 26.28
N GLU A 447 32.53 15.96 25.88
CA GLU A 447 33.69 16.59 25.25
C GLU A 447 33.35 17.02 23.83
N LYS A 448 32.81 16.11 23.00
CA LYS A 448 32.36 16.44 21.63
C LYS A 448 31.29 17.53 21.60
N ILE A 449 30.35 17.49 22.55
CA ILE A 449 29.34 18.54 22.72
C ILE A 449 30.02 19.85 23.11
N GLY A 450 30.93 19.83 24.07
CA GLY A 450 31.71 20.99 24.46
C GLY A 450 32.48 21.60 23.29
N GLU A 451 33.19 20.80 22.51
CA GLU A 451 33.94 21.27 21.34
C GLU A 451 33.04 21.90 20.29
N THR A 452 31.94 21.24 19.96
CA THR A 452 31.00 21.66 18.91
C THR A 452 30.22 22.90 19.33
N TYR A 453 29.73 22.92 20.57
CA TYR A 453 28.77 23.91 21.04
C TYR A 453 29.35 24.95 22.00
N SER A 454 30.61 24.84 22.43
CA SER A 454 31.27 25.83 23.32
C SER A 454 31.05 27.27 22.85
N LYS A 455 31.18 27.54 21.54
CA LYS A 455 30.99 28.89 20.97
C LYS A 455 29.57 29.45 21.12
N PHE A 456 28.58 28.63 21.45
CA PHE A 456 27.21 29.07 21.81
C PHE A 456 27.05 29.33 23.29
N PHE A 457 27.80 28.62 24.13
CA PHE A 457 27.74 28.76 25.59
C PHE A 457 28.65 29.85 26.16
N PHE A 458 29.58 30.39 25.36
CA PHE A 458 30.42 31.51 25.76
C PHE A 458 30.02 32.79 24.99
N ASP A 459 29.92 33.91 25.69
CA ASP A 459 29.70 35.21 25.06
C ASP A 459 30.91 35.63 24.19
N ARG A 460 30.79 36.76 23.50
CA ARG A 460 31.87 37.30 22.63
C ARG A 460 33.19 37.53 23.39
N ASP A 461 33.13 37.66 24.71
CA ASP A 461 34.26 37.92 25.60
C ASP A 461 34.77 36.64 26.29
N GLY A 462 34.22 35.47 25.94
CA GLY A 462 34.62 34.17 26.47
C GLY A 462 34.06 33.83 27.85
N ASN A 463 33.10 34.61 28.36
CA ASN A 463 32.44 34.29 29.62
C ASN A 463 31.32 33.28 29.39
N PRO A 464 31.15 32.28 30.27
CA PRO A 464 30.00 31.38 30.18
C PRO A 464 28.72 32.21 30.24
N GLY A 465 27.82 31.98 29.29
CA GLY A 465 26.52 32.63 29.23
C GLY A 465 25.70 32.37 30.49
N ARG A 466 24.55 33.04 30.58
CA ARG A 466 23.68 33.11 31.78
C ARG A 466 23.27 31.75 32.38
N TYR A 467 23.46 30.64 31.67
CA TYR A 467 22.99 29.30 32.04
C TYR A 467 24.09 28.31 32.44
N GLY A 468 25.36 28.70 32.49
CA GLY A 468 26.44 27.78 32.82
C GLY A 468 26.67 26.70 31.74
N VAL A 469 27.81 26.02 31.83
CA VAL A 469 28.30 25.07 30.83
C VAL A 469 27.64 23.70 31.03
N TYR A 470 26.33 23.59 30.80
CA TYR A 470 25.70 22.27 30.72
C TYR A 470 25.84 21.74 29.29
N PRO A 471 26.52 20.60 29.08
CA PRO A 471 26.61 19.98 27.76
C PRO A 471 25.23 19.43 27.41
N LEU A 472 24.45 20.18 26.65
CA LEU A 472 23.14 19.77 26.16
C LEU A 472 23.21 19.56 24.66
N MET A 473 22.59 18.49 24.17
CA MET A 473 22.48 18.25 22.73
C MET A 473 21.15 18.81 22.18
N PRO A 474 21.18 19.85 21.33
CA PRO A 474 19.99 20.37 20.68
C PRO A 474 19.60 19.51 19.47
N GLY A 475 18.35 19.63 19.02
CA GLY A 475 17.89 19.08 17.74
C GLY A 475 17.39 17.64 17.77
N VAL A 476 17.25 17.03 18.96
CA VAL A 476 16.62 15.70 19.08
C VAL A 476 15.10 15.84 18.99
N ASP A 477 14.52 15.27 17.94
CA ASP A 477 13.07 15.25 17.76
C ASP A 477 12.40 14.17 18.63
N ILE A 478 11.15 14.38 19.01
CA ILE A 478 10.33 13.38 19.71
C ILE A 478 9.38 12.70 18.73
N ILE A 479 9.28 11.38 18.84
CA ILE A 479 8.48 10.52 17.98
C ILE A 479 7.23 10.05 18.74
N MET A 480 6.09 10.02 18.05
CA MET A 480 4.92 9.29 18.52
C MET A 480 4.92 7.90 17.86
N ALA A 481 5.03 6.85 18.66
CA ALA A 481 5.00 5.48 18.15
C ALA A 481 3.61 5.14 17.59
N GLY A 482 3.57 4.66 16.34
CA GLY A 482 2.36 4.10 15.75
C GLY A 482 1.98 2.73 16.33
N SER A 483 0.77 2.26 16.00
CA SER A 483 0.33 0.91 16.37
C SER A 483 1.25 -0.14 15.74
N GLY A 484 1.95 -0.91 16.57
CA GLY A 484 2.88 -1.95 16.13
C GLY A 484 4.35 -1.51 16.03
N ALA A 485 4.67 -0.24 16.30
CA ALA A 485 6.04 0.20 16.47
C ALA A 485 6.50 0.02 17.93
N GLU A 486 7.72 -0.46 18.12
CA GLU A 486 8.36 -0.59 19.42
C GLU A 486 9.26 0.63 19.69
N THR A 487 9.20 1.18 20.91
CA THR A 487 10.11 2.28 21.30
C THR A 487 11.46 1.71 21.70
N VAL A 488 12.49 2.02 20.91
CA VAL A 488 13.88 1.59 21.16
C VAL A 488 14.55 2.49 22.18
N TYR A 489 14.31 3.80 22.10
CA TYR A 489 14.89 4.76 23.05
C TYR A 489 13.91 5.83 23.50
N TYR A 490 14.01 6.17 24.77
CA TYR A 490 13.35 7.29 25.42
C TYR A 490 14.33 8.46 25.63
N PHE A 491 13.83 9.66 25.35
CA PHE A 491 14.53 10.92 25.59
C PHE A 491 14.70 11.14 27.10
N LYS A 492 15.94 11.27 27.57
CA LYS A 492 16.23 11.64 28.96
C LYS A 492 16.75 13.07 29.02
N SER A 493 15.98 13.94 29.67
CA SER A 493 16.39 15.29 30.03
C SER A 493 17.09 15.33 31.40
N TYR A 494 17.76 16.45 31.70
CA TYR A 494 18.24 16.73 33.05
C TYR A 494 17.09 16.73 34.07
N THR A 495 17.43 16.28 35.27
CA THR A 495 16.73 16.49 36.54
C THR A 495 17.71 17.20 37.47
N ASP A 496 17.23 17.96 38.47
CA ASP A 496 18.10 18.79 39.33
C ASP A 496 19.17 17.99 40.11
N THR A 497 19.01 16.67 40.16
CA THR A 497 20.11 15.72 40.36
C THR A 497 20.14 14.71 39.22
N ALA A 498 21.32 14.38 38.71
CA ALA A 498 21.51 13.31 37.72
C ALA A 498 21.21 11.88 38.27
N SER A 499 20.78 11.75 39.53
CA SER A 499 20.82 10.50 40.30
C SER A 499 19.47 9.80 40.51
N GLY A 500 18.34 10.35 40.07
CA GLY A 500 17.04 9.86 40.52
C GLY A 500 16.78 10.20 41.99
N ASP A 501 15.83 9.49 42.61
CA ASP A 501 15.30 9.67 43.96
C ASP A 501 16.37 10.20 44.94
N VAL A 502 16.13 11.40 45.48
CA VAL A 502 16.90 11.97 46.57
C VAL A 502 16.34 11.41 47.86
N MET A 503 17.22 10.90 48.73
CA MET A 503 16.85 10.30 50.01
C MET A 503 17.49 11.08 51.15
N ASN A 504 16.75 11.27 52.25
CA ASN A 504 17.17 11.92 53.49
C ASN A 504 17.72 13.33 53.27
N ASP A 505 17.15 14.10 52.33
CA ASP A 505 17.58 15.49 52.15
C ASP A 505 17.05 16.35 53.30
N SER A 506 17.86 17.29 53.76
CA SER A 506 17.46 18.17 54.84
C SER A 506 16.42 19.18 54.37
N ALA A 507 15.48 19.51 55.24
CA ALA A 507 14.47 20.55 55.00
C ALA A 507 14.12 21.32 56.27
N ASP A 508 13.50 22.48 56.09
CA ASP A 508 13.15 23.38 57.19
C ASP A 508 11.65 23.56 57.32
N VAL A 509 11.12 23.51 58.54
CA VAL A 509 9.75 24.00 58.80
C VAL A 509 9.75 25.52 58.66
N VAL A 510 8.83 26.06 57.87
CA VAL A 510 8.72 27.51 57.61
C VAL A 510 7.36 28.06 58.01
N VAL A 511 7.36 29.29 58.51
CA VAL A 511 6.15 30.04 58.89
C VAL A 511 5.68 30.95 57.75
N ASN A 512 6.63 31.46 56.95
CA ASN A 512 6.36 32.24 55.76
C ASN A 512 7.35 31.90 54.64
N ILE A 513 6.88 31.98 53.41
CA ILE A 513 7.73 31.86 52.23
C ILE A 513 7.13 32.65 51.06
N GLY A 514 7.87 33.64 50.57
CA GLY A 514 7.34 34.63 49.63
C GLY A 514 6.09 35.34 50.15
N THR A 515 4.96 35.16 49.46
CA THR A 515 3.64 35.71 49.81
C THR A 515 2.78 34.75 50.63
N ILE A 516 3.25 33.52 50.88
CA ILE A 516 2.50 32.50 51.62
C ILE A 516 2.86 32.63 53.11
N TYR A 517 1.86 32.91 53.93
CA TYR A 517 1.96 32.88 55.39
C TYR A 517 1.10 31.73 55.92
N TYR A 518 1.74 30.72 56.50
CA TYR A 518 1.08 29.50 56.97
C TYR A 518 1.80 28.99 58.22
N PRO A 519 1.42 29.46 59.42
CA PRO A 519 2.06 29.02 60.65
C PRO A 519 1.77 27.53 60.91
N PRO A 520 2.74 26.76 61.43
CA PRO A 520 2.52 25.38 61.83
C PRO A 520 1.36 25.24 62.81
N THR A 521 0.50 24.26 62.57
CA THR A 521 -0.63 23.90 63.43
C THR A 521 -0.40 22.53 64.06
N PRO A 522 -1.23 22.11 65.02
CA PRO A 522 -1.16 20.75 65.58
C PRO A 522 -1.41 19.61 64.57
N LEU A 523 -1.78 19.92 63.32
CA LEU A 523 -2.18 18.95 62.30
C LEU A 523 -1.40 19.08 60.99
N ASP A 524 -0.80 20.25 60.72
CA ASP A 524 -0.09 20.50 59.48
C ASP A 524 0.94 21.63 59.58
N CYS A 525 1.90 21.64 58.65
CA CYS A 525 2.86 22.73 58.50
C CYS A 525 3.34 22.86 57.04
N LEU A 526 4.16 23.88 56.79
CA LEU A 526 4.94 23.99 55.57
C LEU A 526 6.38 23.57 55.84
N VAL A 527 6.91 22.74 54.96
CA VAL A 527 8.31 22.33 54.91
C VAL A 527 8.92 22.91 53.64
N LYS A 528 9.96 23.73 53.77
CA LYS A 528 10.74 24.28 52.68
C LYS A 528 11.89 23.32 52.36
N LEU A 529 12.02 22.96 51.09
CA LEU A 529 13.15 22.18 50.59
C LEU A 529 14.27 23.12 50.15
N TYR A 530 15.52 22.65 50.24
CA TYR A 530 16.68 23.37 49.69
C TYR A 530 16.87 23.19 48.18
N ARG A 531 16.04 22.34 47.56
CA ARG A 531 16.08 22.06 46.13
C ARG A 531 14.80 22.52 45.43
N GLU A 532 14.95 22.92 44.17
CA GLU A 532 13.86 23.43 43.35
C GLU A 532 13.24 22.27 42.52
N ARG A 533 12.07 22.50 41.93
CA ARG A 533 11.46 21.58 40.95
C ARG A 533 11.24 20.15 41.45
N VAL A 534 10.66 19.96 42.62
CA VAL A 534 10.34 18.62 43.13
C VAL A 534 9.04 18.10 42.50
N SER A 535 9.05 16.87 42.01
CA SER A 535 7.94 16.16 41.34
C SER A 535 7.11 15.35 42.34
N ASN A 536 7.72 14.34 42.95
CA ASN A 536 7.05 13.41 43.83
C ASN A 536 7.83 13.26 45.13
N ILE A 537 7.16 13.38 46.27
CA ILE A 537 7.75 13.25 47.59
C ILE A 537 7.24 11.96 48.19
N THR A 538 8.15 11.02 48.43
CA THR A 538 7.83 9.68 48.93
C THR A 538 7.89 9.59 50.45
N ARG A 539 8.65 10.48 51.10
CA ARG A 539 8.75 10.56 52.56
C ARG A 539 8.96 11.99 53.02
N VAL A 540 8.27 12.38 54.09
CA VAL A 540 8.63 13.55 54.91
C VAL A 540 8.64 13.11 56.37
N GLU A 541 9.75 13.31 57.06
CA GLU A 541 9.93 12.80 58.42
C GLU A 541 10.53 13.88 59.30
N ASN A 542 9.87 14.14 60.44
CA ASN A 542 10.42 14.96 61.50
C ASN A 542 11.25 14.09 62.43
N ILE A 543 12.57 14.06 62.18
CA ILE A 543 13.53 13.26 62.94
C ILE A 543 13.58 13.67 64.41
N THR A 544 13.33 14.95 64.72
CA THR A 544 13.33 15.43 66.11
C THR A 544 12.16 14.88 66.91
N ARG A 545 11.06 14.55 66.24
CA ARG A 545 9.81 14.11 66.85
C ARG A 545 9.47 12.65 66.60
N GLU A 546 10.26 11.96 65.76
CA GLU A 546 10.00 10.58 65.34
C GLU A 546 8.61 10.41 64.68
N GLU A 547 8.18 11.43 63.93
CA GLU A 547 6.87 11.48 63.25
C GLU A 547 7.03 11.55 61.74
N ILE A 548 6.23 10.77 61.01
CA ILE A 548 6.14 10.82 59.55
C ILE A 548 4.94 11.67 59.15
N GLY A 549 5.20 12.63 58.28
CA GLY A 549 4.17 13.48 57.70
C GLY A 549 3.65 12.95 56.36
N GLU A 550 2.36 13.11 56.14
CA GLU A 550 1.69 12.89 54.86
C GLU A 550 1.79 14.16 53.99
N VAL A 551 2.20 13.97 52.73
CA VAL A 551 2.32 15.07 51.76
C VAL A 551 0.94 15.47 51.26
N VAL A 552 0.51 16.68 51.59
CA VAL A 552 -0.78 17.23 51.14
C VAL A 552 -0.65 17.89 49.76
N SER A 553 0.41 18.67 49.57
CA SER A 553 0.67 19.35 48.29
C SER A 553 2.12 19.77 48.17
N VAL A 554 2.65 19.73 46.95
CA VAL A 554 3.96 20.27 46.59
C VAL A 554 3.75 21.50 45.71
N THR A 555 4.37 22.62 46.10
CA THR A 555 4.34 23.88 45.32
C THR A 555 5.77 24.27 44.98
N ASN A 556 6.07 24.32 43.68
CA ASN A 556 7.37 24.77 43.16
C ASN A 556 7.36 26.27 42.84
N ASN A 557 8.54 26.88 42.74
CA ASN A 557 8.75 28.26 42.29
C ASN A 557 8.01 29.32 43.14
N VAL A 558 8.05 29.16 44.47
CA VAL A 558 7.42 30.11 45.39
C VAL A 558 8.38 31.25 45.72
N GLY A 559 7.87 32.49 45.66
CA GLY A 559 8.63 33.68 46.04
C GLY A 559 9.67 34.11 45.00
N ILE A 560 10.53 35.06 45.37
CA ILE A 560 11.55 35.63 44.47
C ILE A 560 12.80 34.76 44.30
N TYR A 561 12.90 33.69 45.09
CA TYR A 561 14.02 32.75 45.10
C TYR A 561 13.62 31.35 44.59
N ASN A 562 12.48 31.23 43.90
CA ASN A 562 11.98 29.99 43.29
C ASN A 562 11.94 28.76 44.22
N GLU A 563 11.59 28.95 45.49
CA GLU A 563 11.70 27.91 46.50
C GLU A 563 10.61 26.83 46.33
N THR A 564 10.94 25.58 46.69
CA THR A 564 9.97 24.48 46.77
C THR A 564 9.41 24.35 48.18
N VAL A 565 8.09 24.22 48.27
CA VAL A 565 7.37 24.12 49.53
C VAL A 565 6.43 22.94 49.53
N VAL A 566 6.47 22.18 50.60
CA VAL A 566 5.64 21.01 50.83
C VAL A 566 4.69 21.34 51.97
N ARG A 567 3.39 21.20 51.72
CA ARG A 567 2.43 21.16 52.83
C ARG A 567 2.34 19.74 53.32
N VAL A 568 2.59 19.58 54.62
CA VAL A 568 2.68 18.28 55.28
C VAL A 568 1.64 18.23 56.38
N SER A 569 0.85 17.17 56.44
CA SER A 569 -0.07 16.87 57.54
C SER A 569 0.44 15.69 58.35
N TYR A 570 0.10 15.61 59.63
CA TYR A 570 0.53 14.54 60.51
C TYR A 570 -0.56 14.22 61.55
N GLU A 571 -0.40 13.09 62.25
CA GLU A 571 -1.28 12.78 63.38
C GLU A 571 -1.20 13.89 64.43
N SER A 572 -2.33 14.18 65.08
CA SER A 572 -2.44 15.35 65.97
C SER A 572 -1.34 15.39 67.03
N GLY A 573 -0.65 16.51 67.16
CA GLY A 573 0.48 16.66 68.08
C GLY A 573 0.86 18.10 68.35
N GLU A 574 2.00 18.30 69.02
CA GLU A 574 2.61 19.63 69.09
C GLU A 574 3.01 20.08 67.67
N PRO A 575 2.73 21.33 67.26
CA PRO A 575 3.11 21.80 65.93
C PRO A 575 4.60 21.64 65.66
N TRP A 576 4.96 21.13 64.48
CA TRP A 576 6.34 21.11 64.02
C TRP A 576 6.91 22.54 64.01
N ALA A 577 8.17 22.71 64.44
CA ALA A 577 8.78 24.01 64.69
C ALA A 577 10.01 24.24 63.80
N MET A 578 10.40 25.50 63.60
CA MET A 578 11.57 25.87 62.77
C MET A 578 12.92 25.30 63.27
N GLY A 579 12.96 24.79 64.50
CA GLY A 579 14.15 24.15 65.08
C GLY A 579 14.16 22.62 64.94
N ASP A 580 13.11 22.03 64.37
CA ASP A 580 13.02 20.59 64.16
C ASP A 580 13.85 20.18 62.93
N SER A 581 14.52 19.04 63.03
CA SER A 581 15.25 18.41 61.92
C SER A 581 14.28 17.63 61.04
N ILE A 582 14.08 18.08 59.80
CA ILE A 582 13.23 17.41 58.82
C ILE A 582 14.07 16.74 57.74
N GLU A 583 13.73 15.49 57.42
CA GLU A 583 14.28 14.75 56.28
C GLU A 583 13.18 14.46 55.25
N VAL A 584 13.57 14.51 53.97
CA VAL A 584 12.63 14.40 52.86
C VAL A 584 13.20 13.52 51.76
N ASP A 585 12.39 12.60 51.26
CA ASP A 585 12.71 11.75 50.11
C ASP A 585 11.86 12.20 48.92
N TYR A 586 12.47 12.48 47.78
CA TYR A 586 11.75 13.00 46.63
C TYR A 586 12.43 12.81 45.28
N THR A 587 11.67 12.99 44.21
CA THR A 587 12.11 12.99 42.80
C THR A 587 11.96 14.37 42.21
N PHE A 588 12.78 14.72 41.22
CA PHE A 588 12.69 16.01 40.53
C PHE A 588 11.73 15.98 39.34
N LEU A 589 11.10 17.12 39.07
CA LEU A 589 10.47 17.40 37.79
C LEU A 589 11.58 17.46 36.75
N PRO A 590 11.43 16.72 35.64
CA PRO A 590 12.37 16.84 34.54
C PRO A 590 12.41 18.28 34.03
N TYR A 591 13.58 18.68 33.55
CA TYR A 591 13.74 20.03 33.02
C TYR A 591 12.81 20.28 31.80
N SER A 592 12.62 19.24 30.97
CA SER A 592 11.82 19.23 29.75
C SER A 592 10.57 18.34 29.84
N ASP A 593 9.47 18.81 29.27
CA ASP A 593 8.21 18.04 29.08
C ASP A 593 8.37 16.82 28.14
N PHE A 594 9.51 16.73 27.44
CA PHE A 594 9.85 15.61 26.56
C PHE A 594 10.54 14.45 27.29
N HIS A 595 10.78 14.57 28.59
CA HIS A 595 11.36 13.49 29.38
C HIS A 595 10.53 12.20 29.29
N PHE A 596 11.22 11.09 29.03
CA PHE A 596 10.64 9.78 28.75
C PHE A 596 9.65 9.74 27.57
N ARG A 597 9.77 10.67 26.61
CA ARG A 597 9.10 10.53 25.32
C ARG A 597 9.97 9.73 24.34
N PRO A 598 9.40 8.97 23.41
CA PRO A 598 10.20 8.21 22.43
C PRO A 598 11.06 9.14 21.56
N CYS A 599 12.32 8.77 21.37
CA CYS A 599 13.26 9.41 20.44
C CYS A 599 13.99 8.39 19.53
N ALA A 600 13.68 7.09 19.68
CA ALA A 600 13.92 6.12 18.63
C ALA A 600 12.84 5.05 18.64
N ILE A 601 12.43 4.60 17.46
CA ILE A 601 11.45 3.54 17.27
C ILE A 601 11.94 2.54 16.22
N ARG A 602 11.43 1.31 16.31
CA ARG A 602 11.59 0.29 15.28
C ARG A 602 10.25 -0.36 14.97
N TYR A 603 10.11 -0.84 13.75
CA TYR A 603 8.87 -1.42 13.23
C TYR A 603 9.17 -2.57 12.29
N GLU A 604 8.32 -3.59 12.35
CA GLU A 604 8.41 -4.77 11.52
C GLU A 604 7.10 -4.99 10.79
N ARG A 605 7.15 -5.02 9.45
CA ARG A 605 5.99 -5.38 8.63
C ARG A 605 5.94 -6.89 8.48
N LEU A 606 4.89 -7.49 9.00
CA LEU A 606 4.61 -8.92 8.86
C LEU A 606 3.54 -9.18 7.80
N SER A 607 3.67 -10.31 7.12
CA SER A 607 2.62 -10.88 6.28
C SER A 607 2.28 -12.27 6.75
N GLU A 608 0.99 -12.56 6.82
CA GLU A 608 0.48 -13.89 7.12
C GLU A 608 0.73 -14.81 5.92
N LEU A 609 1.21 -16.02 6.21
CA LEU A 609 1.40 -17.11 5.27
C LEU A 609 0.18 -18.04 5.31
N ASP A 610 -0.05 -18.79 4.23
CA ASP A 610 -1.20 -19.70 4.12
C ASP A 610 -1.24 -20.80 5.19
N ASP A 611 -0.09 -21.10 5.80
CA ASP A 611 0.04 -22.06 6.90
C ASP A 611 -0.18 -21.46 8.29
N GLY A 612 -0.55 -20.18 8.36
CA GLY A 612 -0.73 -19.41 9.59
C GLY A 612 0.59 -18.92 10.21
N GLY A 613 1.72 -19.07 9.50
CA GLY A 613 2.98 -18.43 9.85
C GLY A 613 3.00 -16.95 9.50
N PHE A 614 4.06 -16.25 9.94
CA PHE A 614 4.33 -14.88 9.53
C PHE A 614 5.70 -14.79 8.84
N GLU A 615 5.75 -14.02 7.75
CA GLU A 615 6.99 -13.64 7.09
C GLU A 615 7.25 -12.15 7.33
N VAL A 616 8.52 -11.83 7.59
CA VAL A 616 8.98 -10.45 7.69
C VAL A 616 9.13 -9.88 6.29
N ARG A 617 8.34 -8.85 5.96
CA ARG A 617 8.43 -8.16 4.66
C ARG A 617 9.56 -7.16 4.64
N TYR A 618 9.58 -6.28 5.61
CA TYR A 618 10.62 -5.28 5.78
C TYR A 618 10.64 -4.81 7.23
N ARG A 619 11.78 -4.25 7.61
CA ARG A 619 12.01 -3.59 8.89
C ARG A 619 12.39 -2.15 8.67
N VAL A 620 11.91 -1.28 9.56
CA VAL A 620 12.33 0.12 9.59
C VAL A 620 12.66 0.55 11.00
N ALA A 621 13.74 1.32 11.16
CA ALA A 621 14.06 1.99 12.40
C ALA A 621 14.33 3.48 12.16
N VAL A 622 13.96 4.31 13.14
CA VAL A 622 14.14 5.77 13.11
C VAL A 622 14.71 6.22 14.44
N PHE A 623 15.86 6.89 14.38
CA PHE A 623 16.56 7.46 15.52
C PHE A 623 16.65 8.97 15.27
N THR A 624 15.99 9.77 16.10
CA THR A 624 15.93 11.24 15.94
C THR A 624 17.06 11.97 16.66
N PHE A 625 18.09 11.24 17.09
CA PHE A 625 19.29 11.79 17.70
C PHE A 625 20.54 11.30 16.95
N PRO A 626 21.60 12.10 16.94
CA PRO A 626 22.84 11.81 16.24
C PRO A 626 23.70 10.85 17.06
N LEU A 627 24.22 9.79 16.43
CA LEU A 627 25.10 8.85 17.15
C LEU A 627 26.50 9.42 17.39
N TYR A 628 26.95 10.35 16.54
CA TYR A 628 28.29 10.95 16.65
C TYR A 628 28.55 11.61 18.02
N TYR A 629 27.52 12.25 18.58
CA TYR A 629 27.59 12.98 19.85
C TYR A 629 27.39 12.11 21.09
N LEU A 630 27.30 10.79 20.92
CA LEU A 630 27.18 9.85 22.03
C LEU A 630 28.56 9.30 22.40
N ASP A 631 28.70 8.95 23.68
CA ASP A 631 29.93 8.38 24.22
C ASP A 631 30.11 6.95 23.71
N ASN A 632 31.16 6.76 22.91
CA ASN A 632 31.59 5.46 22.41
C ASN A 632 33.03 5.12 22.83
N SER A 633 33.50 5.70 23.93
CA SER A 633 34.82 5.44 24.48
C SER A 633 34.96 3.99 24.98
N ALA A 634 36.20 3.52 25.09
CA ALA A 634 36.46 2.21 25.70
C ALA A 634 36.07 2.19 27.20
N GLU A 635 36.12 3.34 27.87
CA GLU A 635 35.76 3.49 29.29
C GLU A 635 34.25 3.33 29.50
N SER A 636 33.43 3.83 28.57
CA SER A 636 31.98 3.63 28.58
C SER A 636 31.55 2.25 28.09
N GLY A 637 32.50 1.43 27.58
CA GLY A 637 32.26 0.08 27.09
C GLY A 637 31.87 0.01 25.61
N LYS A 638 32.11 1.08 24.82
CA LYS A 638 31.70 1.16 23.40
C LYS A 638 30.20 0.93 23.18
N LYS A 639 29.36 1.52 24.04
CA LYS A 639 27.90 1.33 24.02
C LYS A 639 27.25 1.67 22.67
N VAL A 640 27.74 2.67 21.94
CA VAL A 640 27.21 3.01 20.62
C VAL A 640 27.51 1.91 19.61
N SER A 641 28.73 1.35 19.63
CA SER A 641 29.08 0.19 18.81
C SER A 641 28.26 -1.05 19.16
N GLU A 642 28.03 -1.31 20.45
CA GLU A 642 27.17 -2.41 20.90
C GLU A 642 25.72 -2.25 20.46
N MET A 643 25.17 -1.04 20.59
CA MET A 643 23.84 -0.71 20.06
C MET A 643 23.79 -0.90 18.55
N PHE A 644 24.79 -0.38 17.83
CA PHE A 644 24.83 -0.46 16.37
C PHE A 644 24.86 -1.90 15.88
N ALA A 645 25.70 -2.73 16.51
CA ALA A 645 25.74 -4.17 16.30
C ALA A 645 24.40 -4.86 16.56
N SER A 646 23.74 -4.53 17.68
CA SER A 646 22.48 -5.16 18.08
C SER A 646 21.31 -4.78 17.16
N MET A 647 21.27 -3.52 16.72
CA MET A 647 20.30 -3.07 15.71
C MET A 647 20.51 -3.78 14.38
N LEU A 648 21.75 -3.97 13.93
CA LEU A 648 22.03 -4.76 12.73
C LEU A 648 21.58 -6.22 12.91
N ASP A 649 21.86 -6.83 14.05
CA ASP A 649 21.37 -8.18 14.34
C ASP A 649 19.83 -8.20 14.23
N TRP A 650 19.11 -7.25 14.83
CA TRP A 650 17.66 -7.13 14.65
C TRP A 650 17.23 -7.01 13.19
N PHE A 651 17.91 -6.20 12.36
CA PHE A 651 17.56 -6.08 10.94
C PHE A 651 17.76 -7.39 10.16
N PHE A 652 18.79 -8.16 10.48
CA PHE A 652 19.15 -9.39 9.76
C PHE A 652 18.62 -10.68 10.41
N LEU A 653 17.84 -10.59 11.49
CA LEU A 653 17.23 -11.76 12.12
C LEU A 653 16.25 -12.45 11.16
N PRO A 654 16.32 -13.78 11.02
CA PRO A 654 15.50 -14.51 10.04
C PRO A 654 14.03 -14.67 10.46
N PHE A 655 13.66 -14.28 11.68
CA PHE A 655 12.32 -14.48 12.24
C PHE A 655 11.75 -13.18 12.81
N ALA A 656 10.42 -13.08 12.83
CA ALA A 656 9.67 -12.00 13.46
C ALA A 656 9.89 -11.98 14.99
N HIS A 657 9.87 -10.78 15.57
CA HIS A 657 10.13 -10.56 17.00
C HIS A 657 8.88 -10.45 17.87
#